data_AF-A0A2D7M1B4-F1
#
_entry.id   AF-A0A2D7M1B4-F1
#
_cell.length_a   1.000
_cell.length_b   1.000
_cell.length_c   1.000
_cell.angle_alpha   90.00
_cell.angle_beta   90.00
_cell.angle_gamma   90.00
#
_symmetry.space_group_name_H-M   'P 1'
#
loop_
_entity.id
_entity.type
_entity.pdbx_description
1 polymer ?
#
loop_
_entity_poly.entity_id
_entity_poly.type
_entity_poly.pdbx_seq_one_letter_code
_entity_poly.pdbx_strand_id
1 'polypeptide(L)'
;MLLQNRCQILATVVFFMSFLGSSVLFSQEGDCSDGLDGPDADGYIDCDDEDCVGDPACPIVATITVDNSYAFGFGDYNGIDPTQIYGCFNASQAGDIYNGSCADLNTYNSNGAERFNLSGSLNGAYIYMVCWADVSTYQGAIAQFSDSVTSLTSGIINGGTGPQWEVFATGLEPSPNNTGHCASGLTALLNDVNAQIALANGYPAAPIPNTPANGGAASPGWVGANGAVNGLHPNDAGNGSVLHFDPFPNGNPAAQYPNDAFSTPVGSCTHFDNPVATWMWYNPDADSDGFPDFTSPFSTASFGTPSGEYLIFRVGPLNELFSGCKTENPRVLCDTEIPGVDYNLTFDVVNNTGFDVTKLVIPGLVGGASISPNIINLPTPLPSGSTATGISVSITGGTAGSTLCIPVGLIAEDADGNEFQCCGTEVCVELPNCCLLISEESLTFDAAGNLTYTFNLTNGDGEDPVTAEHLFMEVISPGGVTVSQEWQPLNGLTDNSSILLSTQIVGATPGSTVCFDITIHDATLNTCCGVTHCVIIPDAEPQLCIPDISCEVVADTVVLQFPIPNPLDCCGSDILVLLDGQQIGSASPAAGSVTVPCANGVYCLACIDDTGNLVIQACCDVSCFPLLPPAIHFIRGDSNGDGALNIADAVKTLNFLFHSAVISCADALDANDDESVNIADTIFTLEGLFGSTSTPWPLISSCGIDTTDGPLGCDSFPACPEND
;
A
#
# COMPACT_ATOMS: atom_id res chain seq x y z
N MET A 1 24.86 15.62 68.78
CA MET A 1 23.63 16.32 69.20
C MET A 1 23.01 16.88 67.93
N LEU A 2 21.94 16.23 67.45
CA LEU A 2 21.00 16.61 66.36
C LEU A 2 21.66 17.32 65.14
N LEU A 3 22.21 16.60 64.15
CA LEU A 3 21.49 16.31 62.90
C LEU A 3 22.18 15.21 62.05
N GLN A 4 22.73 14.18 62.70
CA GLN A 4 23.61 13.19 62.06
C GLN A 4 23.02 11.77 62.02
N ASN A 5 21.69 11.63 62.01
CA ASN A 5 21.00 10.33 62.21
C ASN A 5 19.78 10.08 61.28
N ARG A 6 19.79 10.55 60.03
CA ARG A 6 18.75 10.19 59.03
C ARG A 6 19.27 9.62 57.69
N CYS A 7 20.55 9.26 57.58
CA CYS A 7 21.10 8.59 56.39
C CYS A 7 21.49 7.11 56.58
N GLN A 8 21.17 6.48 57.72
CA GLN A 8 21.53 5.06 57.98
C GLN A 8 20.33 4.12 58.20
N ILE A 9 19.10 4.54 57.89
CA ILE A 9 17.93 3.65 57.89
C ILE A 9 17.37 3.41 56.46
N LEU A 10 17.76 4.21 55.45
CA LEU A 10 17.36 3.94 54.06
C LEU A 10 18.29 2.97 53.31
N ALA A 11 19.53 2.74 53.80
CA ALA A 11 20.50 1.88 53.11
C ALA A 11 20.33 0.37 53.38
N THR A 12 19.43 -0.02 54.29
CA THR A 12 19.17 -1.45 54.60
C THR A 12 17.82 -1.94 54.07
N VAL A 13 16.96 -1.04 53.57
CA VAL A 13 15.71 -1.45 52.87
C VAL A 13 15.95 -1.64 51.37
N VAL A 14 16.95 -0.98 50.78
CA VAL A 14 17.26 -1.11 49.34
C VAL A 14 18.09 -2.36 49.01
N PHE A 15 18.79 -2.96 49.98
CA PHE A 15 19.62 -4.15 49.74
C PHE A 15 18.89 -5.50 49.93
N PHE A 16 17.61 -5.48 50.32
CA PHE A 16 16.78 -6.69 50.42
C PHE A 16 15.54 -6.67 49.52
N MET A 17 15.37 -5.64 48.69
CA MET A 17 14.33 -5.59 47.63
C MET A 17 14.86 -5.90 46.22
N SER A 18 16.15 -6.18 46.07
CA SER A 18 16.75 -6.72 44.84
C SER A 18 16.47 -8.21 44.61
N PHE A 19 15.43 -8.76 45.24
CA PHE A 19 14.95 -10.13 44.97
C PHE A 19 13.42 -10.26 44.82
N LEU A 20 12.67 -9.14 44.76
CA LEU A 20 11.24 -9.14 44.47
C LEU A 20 10.83 -7.93 43.62
N GLY A 21 11.69 -7.54 42.67
CA GLY A 21 11.25 -6.74 41.54
C GLY A 21 10.83 -7.71 40.45
N SER A 22 9.52 -7.90 40.29
CA SER A 22 8.97 -8.49 39.08
C SER A 22 9.49 -7.67 37.91
N SER A 23 10.42 -8.24 37.17
CA SER A 23 10.64 -7.91 35.78
C SER A 23 9.30 -8.05 35.07
N VAL A 24 8.65 -6.93 34.76
CA VAL A 24 7.82 -6.89 33.56
C VAL A 24 8.84 -6.84 32.43
N LEU A 25 9.33 -8.02 32.08
CA LEU A 25 9.78 -8.27 30.72
C LEU A 25 8.54 -7.95 29.87
N PHE A 26 8.64 -7.02 28.92
CA PHE A 26 7.84 -7.20 27.72
C PHE A 26 8.28 -8.56 27.19
N SER A 27 7.37 -9.51 27.27
CA SER A 27 7.64 -10.85 26.80
C SER A 27 7.59 -10.76 25.30
N GLN A 28 8.76 -10.79 24.66
CA GLN A 28 8.82 -11.03 23.23
C GLN A 28 8.21 -12.41 22.95
N GLU A 29 7.27 -12.50 22.01
CA GLU A 29 6.73 -13.76 21.50
C GLU A 29 7.91 -14.68 21.12
N GLY A 30 7.96 -15.86 21.73
CA GLY A 30 9.10 -16.77 21.61
C GLY A 30 8.95 -17.80 20.50
N ASP A 31 7.72 -18.04 20.06
CA ASP A 31 7.34 -19.13 19.15
C ASP A 31 6.15 -18.72 18.27
N CYS A 32 6.40 -17.93 17.23
CA CYS A 32 5.42 -17.47 16.22
C CYS A 32 4.86 -18.59 15.30
N SER A 33 4.77 -19.82 15.79
CA SER A 33 4.43 -21.02 15.01
C SER A 33 3.38 -21.91 15.67
N ASP A 34 2.89 -21.55 16.86
CA ASP A 34 2.00 -22.42 17.65
C ASP A 34 0.53 -21.96 17.64
N GLY A 35 0.25 -20.77 17.11
CA GLY A 35 -1.07 -20.20 16.89
C GLY A 35 -1.78 -19.78 18.17
N LEU A 36 -1.04 -19.56 19.26
CA LEU A 36 -1.55 -19.08 20.53
C LEU A 36 -1.19 -17.60 20.74
N ASP A 37 -1.84 -16.99 21.71
CA ASP A 37 -1.44 -15.69 22.25
C ASP A 37 -0.26 -15.93 23.19
N GLY A 38 0.81 -15.19 22.96
CA GLY A 38 2.07 -15.29 23.63
C GLY A 38 2.03 -15.00 25.13
N PRO A 39 3.20 -14.94 25.76
CA PRO A 39 3.28 -14.77 27.20
C PRO A 39 2.94 -13.34 27.67
N ASP A 40 2.75 -12.39 26.75
CA ASP A 40 2.25 -11.04 27.01
C ASP A 40 0.72 -10.94 27.03
N ALA A 41 0.01 -11.92 26.46
CA ALA A 41 -1.41 -12.19 26.66
C ALA A 41 -2.31 -10.99 26.32
N ASP A 42 -1.98 -10.29 25.23
CA ASP A 42 -2.65 -9.05 24.84
C ASP A 42 -3.94 -9.29 24.02
N GLY A 43 -4.21 -10.56 23.70
CA GLY A 43 -5.39 -11.04 22.98
C GLY A 43 -5.19 -11.18 21.49
N TYR A 44 -4.01 -10.85 20.95
CA TYR A 44 -3.61 -11.18 19.59
C TYR A 44 -2.81 -12.49 19.60
N ILE A 45 -2.98 -13.29 18.55
CA ILE A 45 -2.29 -14.58 18.38
C ILE A 45 -1.28 -14.42 17.25
N ASP A 46 -0.25 -15.26 17.19
CA ASP A 46 0.91 -15.20 16.26
C ASP A 46 0.72 -14.46 14.91
N CYS A 47 -0.35 -14.68 14.15
CA CYS A 47 -0.51 -14.04 12.83
C CYS A 47 -1.13 -12.63 12.86
N ASP A 48 -1.69 -12.20 13.98
CA ASP A 48 -2.25 -10.86 14.21
C ASP A 48 -1.44 -10.06 15.27
N ASP A 49 -0.39 -10.67 15.84
CA ASP A 49 0.54 -10.05 16.80
C ASP A 49 1.62 -9.21 16.09
N GLU A 50 1.86 -7.98 16.58
CA GLU A 50 2.88 -7.06 16.08
C GLU A 50 4.30 -7.63 16.22
N ASP A 51 4.55 -8.50 17.21
CA ASP A 51 5.83 -9.15 17.48
C ASP A 51 6.18 -10.28 16.49
N CYS A 52 5.20 -10.79 15.74
CA CYS A 52 5.36 -11.85 14.74
C CYS A 52 5.24 -11.38 13.28
N VAL A 53 5.16 -10.06 13.06
CA VAL A 53 5.14 -9.46 11.73
C VAL A 53 6.40 -9.84 10.94
N GLY A 54 6.24 -10.71 9.93
CA GLY A 54 7.31 -11.19 9.07
C GLY A 54 7.73 -12.65 9.28
N ASP A 55 7.06 -13.42 10.14
CA ASP A 55 7.31 -14.86 10.27
C ASP A 55 6.75 -15.66 9.06
N PRO A 56 7.56 -16.48 8.37
CA PRO A 56 7.12 -17.36 7.27
C PRO A 56 6.11 -18.45 7.66
N ALA A 57 5.76 -18.62 8.94
CA ALA A 57 4.75 -19.56 9.41
C ALA A 57 3.30 -19.10 9.14
N CYS A 58 3.03 -17.82 8.87
CA CYS A 58 1.68 -17.26 8.69
C CYS A 58 1.37 -16.72 7.27
N PRO A 59 1.79 -17.33 6.14
CA PRO A 59 1.79 -16.61 4.87
C PRO A 59 0.40 -16.34 4.32
N ILE A 60 -0.59 -17.22 4.52
CA ILE A 60 -1.93 -17.08 3.94
C ILE A 60 -3.00 -17.50 4.95
N VAL A 61 -3.90 -16.59 5.29
CA VAL A 61 -5.02 -16.83 6.19
C VAL A 61 -6.31 -16.93 5.37
N ALA A 62 -7.05 -18.02 5.53
CA ALA A 62 -8.38 -18.20 4.98
C ALA A 62 -9.43 -17.97 6.07
N THR A 63 -10.30 -17.00 5.88
CA THR A 63 -11.50 -16.76 6.69
C THR A 63 -12.69 -17.34 5.95
N ILE A 64 -13.29 -18.40 6.47
CA ILE A 64 -14.38 -19.12 5.80
C ILE A 64 -15.55 -19.37 6.74
N THR A 65 -16.76 -19.41 6.18
CA THR A 65 -17.93 -19.94 6.88
C THR A 65 -18.97 -20.46 5.89
N VAL A 66 -19.73 -21.46 6.31
CA VAL A 66 -20.88 -22.01 5.56
C VAL A 66 -21.97 -22.40 6.54
N ASP A 67 -23.22 -22.20 6.14
CA ASP A 67 -24.38 -22.63 6.93
C ASP A 67 -24.34 -24.12 7.23
N ASN A 68 -24.70 -24.51 8.45
CA ASN A 68 -24.65 -25.89 8.96
C ASN A 68 -23.33 -26.64 8.70
N SER A 69 -22.20 -25.92 8.68
CA SER A 69 -20.88 -26.53 8.52
C SER A 69 -20.55 -27.50 9.66
N TYR A 70 -19.83 -28.56 9.34
CA TYR A 70 -19.26 -29.44 10.37
C TYR A 70 -17.86 -29.95 10.05
N ALA A 71 -17.34 -29.71 8.85
CA ALA A 71 -15.94 -29.96 8.52
C ALA A 71 -15.46 -29.06 7.38
N PHE A 72 -14.18 -28.74 7.44
CA PHE A 72 -13.43 -28.00 6.45
C PHE A 72 -12.13 -28.74 6.15
N GLY A 73 -11.60 -28.58 4.96
CA GLY A 73 -10.34 -29.20 4.64
C GLY A 73 -9.63 -28.55 3.49
N PHE A 74 -8.31 -28.67 3.52
CA PHE A 74 -7.42 -28.19 2.49
C PHE A 74 -6.75 -29.38 1.80
N GLY A 75 -6.55 -29.28 0.49
CA GLY A 75 -5.95 -30.35 -0.29
C GLY A 75 -5.77 -29.97 -1.74
N ASP A 76 -5.93 -30.93 -2.63
CA ASP A 76 -5.80 -30.74 -4.08
C ASP A 76 -7.12 -31.02 -4.80
N TYR A 77 -7.10 -31.02 -6.13
CA TYR A 77 -8.26 -31.35 -6.96
C TYR A 77 -8.90 -32.72 -6.62
N ASN A 78 -8.12 -33.68 -6.12
CA ASN A 78 -8.57 -35.05 -5.85
C ASN A 78 -9.19 -35.23 -4.46
N GLY A 79 -9.00 -34.28 -3.55
CA GLY A 79 -9.61 -34.31 -2.24
C GLY A 79 -8.80 -33.57 -1.17
N ILE A 80 -9.30 -33.67 0.05
CA ILE A 80 -8.71 -33.09 1.26
C ILE A 80 -7.49 -33.91 1.68
N ASP A 81 -6.39 -33.23 2.02
CA ASP A 81 -5.22 -33.85 2.64
C ASP A 81 -5.57 -34.36 4.05
N PRO A 82 -5.28 -35.63 4.39
CA PRO A 82 -5.55 -36.17 5.72
C PRO A 82 -4.93 -35.42 6.90
N THR A 83 -3.93 -34.59 6.65
CA THR A 83 -3.25 -33.75 7.64
C THR A 83 -3.81 -32.33 7.72
N GLN A 84 -4.72 -31.96 6.82
CA GLN A 84 -5.30 -30.63 6.70
C GLN A 84 -6.84 -30.69 6.68
N ILE A 85 -7.43 -31.63 7.44
CA ILE A 85 -8.87 -31.66 7.69
C ILE A 85 -9.14 -31.20 9.12
N TYR A 86 -10.10 -30.29 9.25
CA TYR A 86 -10.59 -29.73 10.49
C TYR A 86 -12.09 -29.97 10.54
N GLY A 87 -12.65 -30.42 11.65
CA GLY A 87 -14.07 -30.78 11.63
C GLY A 87 -14.53 -31.64 12.77
N CYS A 88 -15.73 -32.19 12.55
CA CYS A 88 -16.58 -32.83 13.54
C CYS A 88 -17.19 -31.90 14.57
N PHE A 89 -17.63 -30.76 14.05
CA PHE A 89 -18.37 -29.77 14.81
C PHE A 89 -19.85 -30.16 14.89
N ASN A 90 -20.45 -30.06 16.07
CA ASN A 90 -21.89 -30.24 16.23
C ASN A 90 -22.56 -28.86 16.16
N ALA A 91 -22.73 -28.32 14.95
CA ALA A 91 -23.65 -27.22 14.74
C ALA A 91 -25.07 -27.73 15.04
N SER A 92 -25.77 -27.05 15.95
CA SER A 92 -27.04 -27.57 16.48
C SER A 92 -28.24 -26.70 16.14
N GLN A 93 -28.00 -25.49 15.62
CA GLN A 93 -29.03 -24.53 15.21
C GLN A 93 -28.61 -23.82 13.91
N ALA A 94 -29.58 -23.56 13.02
CA ALA A 94 -29.41 -22.84 11.76
C ALA A 94 -28.91 -21.38 11.88
N GLY A 95 -28.79 -20.85 13.09
CA GLY A 95 -28.33 -19.48 13.36
C GLY A 95 -26.94 -19.40 13.99
N ASP A 96 -26.30 -20.53 14.24
CA ASP A 96 -25.03 -20.57 14.98
C ASP A 96 -23.93 -19.79 14.22
N ILE A 97 -23.93 -19.81 12.88
CA ILE A 97 -22.94 -19.09 12.04
C ILE A 97 -23.02 -17.54 12.10
N TYR A 98 -24.14 -16.96 12.54
CA TYR A 98 -24.34 -15.50 12.53
C TYR A 98 -24.21 -14.85 13.92
N ASN A 99 -24.31 -15.65 14.98
CA ASN A 99 -24.57 -15.15 16.34
C ASN A 99 -23.38 -15.29 17.29
N GLY A 100 -22.16 -15.52 16.80
CA GLY A 100 -20.95 -15.64 17.63
C GLY A 100 -19.76 -14.84 17.12
N SER A 101 -18.73 -14.73 17.97
CA SER A 101 -17.44 -14.12 17.66
C SER A 101 -16.71 -14.93 16.57
N CYS A 102 -15.63 -14.41 15.97
CA CYS A 102 -14.79 -15.27 15.11
C CYS A 102 -14.12 -16.36 15.97
N ALA A 103 -13.78 -17.49 15.35
CA ALA A 103 -12.89 -18.48 15.93
C ALA A 103 -11.53 -18.34 15.23
N ASP A 104 -10.50 -17.94 15.98
CA ASP A 104 -9.21 -17.64 15.38
C ASP A 104 -8.30 -18.87 15.30
N LEU A 105 -7.54 -18.95 14.21
CA LEU A 105 -6.49 -19.93 13.88
C LEU A 105 -6.63 -21.32 14.52
N ASN A 106 -7.41 -22.18 13.85
CA ASN A 106 -7.61 -23.58 14.25
C ASN A 106 -8.27 -23.77 15.64
N THR A 107 -8.67 -22.70 16.33
CA THR A 107 -9.55 -22.79 17.49
C THR A 107 -11.00 -22.78 17.02
N TYR A 108 -11.77 -23.73 17.54
CA TYR A 108 -13.18 -23.86 17.19
C TYR A 108 -14.04 -22.95 18.06
N ASN A 109 -15.04 -22.33 17.45
CA ASN A 109 -16.23 -21.93 18.17
C ASN A 109 -17.45 -22.56 17.50
N SER A 110 -18.48 -22.85 18.28
CA SER A 110 -19.71 -23.39 17.71
C SER A 110 -20.51 -22.37 16.92
N ASN A 111 -20.06 -21.10 16.89
CA ASN A 111 -20.87 -19.98 16.47
C ASN A 111 -20.02 -18.90 15.77
N GLY A 112 -20.07 -18.79 14.44
CA GLY A 112 -19.41 -17.70 13.70
C GLY A 112 -18.59 -18.16 12.50
N ALA A 113 -17.73 -17.27 12.00
CA ALA A 113 -16.74 -17.58 10.98
C ALA A 113 -15.43 -18.11 11.58
N GLU A 114 -14.74 -18.97 10.83
CA GLU A 114 -13.52 -19.63 11.26
C GLU A 114 -12.32 -19.18 10.41
N ARG A 115 -11.16 -18.97 11.06
CA ARG A 115 -9.89 -18.65 10.39
C ARG A 115 -8.92 -19.83 10.40
N PHE A 116 -8.31 -20.10 9.25
CA PHE A 116 -7.34 -21.17 9.06
C PHE A 116 -6.07 -20.63 8.42
N ASN A 117 -4.92 -21.08 8.92
CA ASN A 117 -3.64 -20.83 8.26
C ASN A 117 -3.41 -21.89 7.18
N LEU A 118 -3.23 -21.45 5.93
CA LEU A 118 -2.95 -22.34 4.82
C LEU A 118 -1.44 -22.57 4.74
N SER A 119 -1.03 -23.81 5.01
CA SER A 119 0.36 -24.23 4.86
C SER A 119 0.62 -24.86 3.50
N GLY A 120 1.77 -24.58 2.90
CA GLY A 120 2.21 -25.21 1.64
C GLY A 120 1.95 -24.38 0.38
N SER A 121 2.07 -25.02 -0.79
CA SER A 121 1.90 -24.33 -2.07
C SER A 121 0.43 -24.17 -2.42
N LEU A 122 0.01 -22.97 -2.81
CA LEU A 122 -1.32 -22.76 -3.38
C LEU A 122 -1.50 -23.45 -4.75
N ASN A 123 -0.41 -23.89 -5.39
CA ASN A 123 -0.44 -24.45 -6.74
C ASN A 123 -1.22 -25.78 -6.81
N GLY A 124 -2.38 -25.78 -7.48
CA GLY A 124 -3.31 -26.89 -7.60
C GLY A 124 -4.12 -27.13 -6.32
N ALA A 125 -4.04 -26.22 -5.35
CA ALA A 125 -4.69 -26.37 -4.06
C ALA A 125 -6.18 -26.02 -4.12
N TYR A 126 -6.96 -26.65 -3.25
CA TYR A 126 -8.40 -26.45 -3.08
C TYR A 126 -8.76 -26.39 -1.59
N ILE A 127 -9.72 -25.54 -1.25
CA ILE A 127 -10.45 -25.63 0.02
C ILE A 127 -11.77 -26.33 -0.22
N TYR A 128 -12.17 -27.17 0.73
CA TYR A 128 -13.43 -27.88 0.79
C TYR A 128 -14.17 -27.52 2.08
N MET A 129 -15.47 -27.25 1.98
CA MET A 129 -16.36 -26.99 3.09
C MET A 129 -17.50 -28.00 3.04
N VAL A 130 -17.76 -28.69 4.15
CA VAL A 130 -18.75 -29.75 4.25
C VAL A 130 -19.85 -29.31 5.22
N CYS A 131 -21.08 -29.31 4.73
CA CYS A 131 -22.24 -28.85 5.48
C CYS A 131 -23.47 -29.72 5.22
N TRP A 132 -24.47 -29.56 6.08
CA TRP A 132 -25.75 -30.22 5.95
C TRP A 132 -26.76 -29.31 5.24
N ALA A 133 -27.50 -29.84 4.26
CA ALA A 133 -28.57 -29.09 3.63
C ALA A 133 -29.81 -29.08 4.54
N ASP A 134 -30.30 -27.88 4.87
CA ASP A 134 -31.63 -27.73 5.44
C ASP A 134 -32.70 -28.00 4.39
N VAL A 135 -33.85 -28.47 4.88
CA VAL A 135 -35.04 -28.61 4.05
C VAL A 135 -35.63 -27.23 3.77
N SER A 136 -35.94 -26.93 2.50
CA SER A 136 -36.67 -25.73 2.06
C SER A 136 -36.02 -24.36 2.35
N THR A 137 -34.70 -24.29 2.46
CA THR A 137 -33.94 -23.03 2.58
C THR A 137 -32.67 -23.03 1.73
N TYR A 138 -32.17 -21.83 1.41
CA TYR A 138 -30.89 -21.65 0.70
C TYR A 138 -29.71 -21.92 1.64
N GLN A 139 -28.67 -22.56 1.11
CA GLN A 139 -27.40 -22.79 1.80
C GLN A 139 -26.37 -21.76 1.33
N GLY A 140 -25.76 -21.03 2.26
CA GLY A 140 -24.80 -19.96 1.97
C GLY A 140 -23.38 -20.31 2.42
N ALA A 141 -22.39 -20.07 1.57
CA ALA A 141 -20.97 -20.11 1.93
C ALA A 141 -20.28 -18.79 1.59
N ILE A 142 -19.24 -18.43 2.34
CA ILE A 142 -18.39 -17.27 2.08
C ILE A 142 -16.95 -17.61 2.46
N ALA A 143 -16.01 -17.09 1.68
CA ALA A 143 -14.58 -17.25 1.90
C ALA A 143 -13.85 -15.95 1.55
N GLN A 144 -12.89 -15.56 2.38
CA GLN A 144 -11.94 -14.50 2.12
C GLN A 144 -10.55 -15.03 2.44
N PHE A 145 -9.56 -14.61 1.67
CA PHE A 145 -8.18 -14.97 1.91
C PHE A 145 -7.33 -13.70 2.03
N SER A 146 -6.36 -13.73 2.92
CA SER A 146 -5.35 -12.68 3.07
C SER A 146 -3.96 -13.28 3.10
N ASP A 147 -3.00 -12.57 2.52
CA ASP A 147 -1.58 -12.85 2.63
C ASP A 147 -0.99 -11.84 3.61
N SER A 148 -0.52 -12.32 4.77
CA SER A 148 0.03 -11.47 5.83
C SER A 148 1.38 -10.85 5.44
N VAL A 149 2.12 -11.50 4.53
CA VAL A 149 3.44 -11.08 4.08
C VAL A 149 3.35 -9.96 3.05
N THR A 150 2.38 -10.07 2.12
CA THR A 150 2.17 -9.05 1.07
C THR A 150 1.06 -8.05 1.41
N SER A 151 0.36 -8.25 2.53
CA SER A 151 -0.86 -7.52 2.91
C SER A 151 -1.95 -7.53 1.84
N LEU A 152 -1.90 -8.51 0.92
CA LEU A 152 -2.90 -8.66 -0.13
C LEU A 152 -4.13 -9.39 0.43
N THR A 153 -5.31 -8.98 -0.01
CA THR A 153 -6.54 -9.74 0.18
C THR A 153 -7.01 -10.28 -1.16
N SER A 154 -7.60 -11.48 -1.17
CA SER A 154 -8.18 -12.07 -2.37
C SER A 154 -9.26 -11.15 -2.93
N GLY A 155 -9.28 -10.98 -4.25
CA GLY A 155 -10.36 -10.29 -4.95
C GLY A 155 -11.70 -11.05 -4.87
N ILE A 156 -12.70 -10.57 -5.61
CA ILE A 156 -14.01 -11.21 -5.62
C ILE A 156 -13.89 -12.65 -6.15
N ILE A 157 -14.26 -13.63 -5.33
CA ILE A 157 -14.34 -15.04 -5.70
C ILE A 157 -15.69 -15.26 -6.38
N ASN A 158 -15.81 -14.87 -7.64
CA ASN A 158 -17.01 -15.03 -8.46
C ASN A 158 -16.81 -16.08 -9.55
N GLY A 159 -17.92 -16.50 -10.15
CA GLY A 159 -18.02 -17.42 -11.30
C GLY A 159 -17.31 -17.03 -12.62
N GLY A 160 -16.26 -16.21 -12.56
CA GLY A 160 -15.50 -15.64 -13.69
C GLY A 160 -14.06 -16.17 -13.83
N THR A 161 -13.08 -15.27 -13.96
CA THR A 161 -11.64 -15.61 -14.03
C THR A 161 -11.01 -15.61 -12.63
N GLY A 162 -10.19 -16.61 -12.31
CA GLY A 162 -9.62 -16.83 -10.96
C GLY A 162 -10.19 -18.07 -10.27
N PRO A 163 -9.92 -18.29 -8.96
CA PRO A 163 -10.45 -19.43 -8.19
C PRO A 163 -11.99 -19.44 -8.23
N GLN A 164 -12.58 -20.60 -8.54
CA GLN A 164 -14.02 -20.73 -8.78
C GLN A 164 -14.72 -21.41 -7.61
N TRP A 165 -15.94 -20.97 -7.33
CA TRP A 165 -16.86 -21.66 -6.44
C TRP A 165 -17.58 -22.81 -7.15
N GLU A 166 -17.58 -23.97 -6.50
CA GLU A 166 -18.31 -25.14 -6.96
C GLU A 166 -18.98 -25.85 -5.77
N VAL A 167 -20.14 -26.45 -6.03
CA VAL A 167 -20.89 -27.26 -5.06
C VAL A 167 -21.19 -28.64 -5.63
N PHE A 168 -21.18 -29.65 -4.77
CA PHE A 168 -21.62 -31.00 -5.07
C PHE A 168 -22.66 -31.46 -4.03
N ALA A 169 -23.86 -31.76 -4.51
CA ALA A 169 -24.93 -32.39 -3.74
C ALA A 169 -24.82 -33.92 -3.84
N THR A 170 -24.55 -34.57 -2.71
CA THR A 170 -24.07 -35.97 -2.64
C THR A 170 -25.17 -37.03 -2.75
N GLY A 171 -26.43 -36.65 -2.55
CA GLY A 171 -27.59 -37.53 -2.43
C GLY A 171 -27.59 -38.42 -1.18
N LEU A 172 -26.66 -38.20 -0.25
CA LEU A 172 -26.48 -39.04 0.93
C LEU A 172 -27.05 -38.38 2.17
N GLU A 173 -28.04 -39.05 2.77
CA GLU A 173 -28.71 -38.70 4.01
C GLU A 173 -28.26 -39.66 5.13
N PRO A 174 -27.26 -39.29 5.96
CA PRO A 174 -26.62 -40.24 6.85
C PRO A 174 -27.27 -40.28 8.24
N SER A 175 -28.11 -39.31 8.63
CA SER A 175 -28.88 -39.40 9.87
C SER A 175 -30.01 -38.36 9.99
N PRO A 176 -31.27 -38.78 10.21
CA PRO A 176 -32.41 -37.88 10.43
C PRO A 176 -32.42 -37.17 11.80
N ASN A 177 -31.34 -37.23 12.59
CA ASN A 177 -31.35 -36.87 14.02
C ASN A 177 -30.17 -35.96 14.47
N ASN A 178 -29.58 -35.11 13.60
CA ASN A 178 -28.50 -34.15 13.94
C ASN A 178 -27.28 -34.70 14.70
N THR A 179 -26.97 -36.00 14.56
CA THR A 179 -25.88 -36.66 15.31
C THR A 179 -24.90 -37.44 14.40
N GLY A 180 -25.01 -37.28 13.08
CA GLY A 180 -24.73 -38.37 12.14
C GLY A 180 -23.37 -38.45 11.47
N HIS A 181 -22.71 -37.34 11.12
CA HIS A 181 -21.56 -37.42 10.21
C HIS A 181 -20.22 -37.68 10.89
N CYS A 182 -20.12 -37.29 12.15
CA CYS A 182 -18.90 -37.42 12.95
C CYS A 182 -19.00 -38.43 14.09
N ALA A 183 -20.11 -39.16 14.19
CA ALA A 183 -20.27 -40.24 15.15
C ALA A 183 -19.20 -41.35 14.97
N SER A 184 -18.70 -41.54 13.76
CA SER A 184 -17.62 -42.47 13.40
C SER A 184 -16.22 -41.85 13.43
N GLY A 185 -16.12 -40.55 13.77
CA GLY A 185 -14.87 -39.79 13.87
C GLY A 185 -14.41 -39.14 12.56
N LEU A 186 -13.52 -38.14 12.69
CA LEU A 186 -13.04 -37.29 11.59
C LEU A 186 -12.39 -38.08 10.44
N THR A 187 -11.66 -39.16 10.75
CA THR A 187 -11.06 -40.04 9.73
C THR A 187 -12.10 -40.76 8.88
N ALA A 188 -13.22 -41.19 9.47
CA ALA A 188 -14.28 -41.85 8.73
C ALA A 188 -15.00 -40.85 7.82
N LEU A 189 -15.23 -39.63 8.31
CA LEU A 189 -15.78 -38.53 7.52
C LEU A 189 -14.87 -38.17 6.33
N LEU A 190 -13.57 -37.97 6.57
CA LEU A 190 -12.60 -37.66 5.51
C LEU A 190 -12.63 -38.70 4.37
N ASN A 191 -12.67 -39.99 4.71
CA ASN A 191 -12.70 -41.06 3.71
C ASN A 191 -13.98 -41.01 2.87
N ASP A 192 -15.13 -40.69 3.48
CA ASP A 192 -16.40 -40.55 2.78
C ASP A 192 -16.40 -39.30 1.88
N VAL A 193 -15.96 -38.16 2.41
CA VAL A 193 -15.85 -36.88 1.68
C VAL A 193 -14.93 -37.02 0.47
N ASN A 194 -13.73 -37.58 0.62
CA ASN A 194 -12.82 -37.80 -0.51
C ASN A 194 -13.37 -38.80 -1.53
N ALA A 195 -14.18 -39.78 -1.12
CA ALA A 195 -14.88 -40.66 -2.05
C ALA A 195 -15.96 -39.91 -2.85
N GLN A 196 -16.70 -39.00 -2.21
CA GLN A 196 -17.67 -38.14 -2.90
C GLN A 196 -16.98 -37.14 -3.84
N ILE A 197 -15.86 -36.55 -3.45
CA ILE A 197 -15.04 -35.68 -4.34
C ILE A 197 -14.60 -36.46 -5.58
N ALA A 198 -14.12 -37.70 -5.40
CA ALA A 198 -13.76 -38.55 -6.53
C ALA A 198 -14.95 -38.89 -7.43
N LEU A 199 -16.14 -39.11 -6.87
CA LEU A 199 -17.37 -39.31 -7.62
C LEU A 199 -17.78 -38.05 -8.41
N ALA A 200 -17.69 -36.87 -7.78
CA ALA A 200 -17.97 -35.59 -8.42
C ALA A 200 -17.01 -35.30 -9.58
N ASN A 201 -15.71 -35.58 -9.39
CA ASN A 201 -14.67 -35.46 -10.42
C ASN A 201 -14.82 -36.48 -11.56
N GLY A 202 -15.38 -37.67 -11.27
CA GLY A 202 -15.52 -38.80 -12.20
C GLY A 202 -16.81 -38.83 -13.01
N TYR A 203 -17.71 -37.86 -12.83
CA TYR A 203 -19.01 -37.84 -13.51
C TYR A 203 -18.84 -37.67 -15.04
N PRO A 204 -19.32 -38.61 -15.88
CA PRO A 204 -19.13 -38.55 -17.33
C PRO A 204 -20.00 -37.45 -17.96
N ALA A 205 -19.48 -36.75 -18.97
CA ALA A 205 -20.17 -35.74 -19.80
C ALA A 205 -21.32 -36.30 -20.69
N ALA A 206 -21.99 -37.39 -20.28
CA ALA A 206 -23.11 -38.00 -21.00
C ALA A 206 -24.49 -37.64 -20.38
N PRO A 207 -25.59 -37.62 -21.18
CA PRO A 207 -26.92 -37.30 -20.68
C PRO A 207 -27.40 -38.29 -19.60
N ILE A 208 -27.94 -37.78 -18.51
CA ILE A 208 -28.41 -38.58 -17.37
C ILE A 208 -29.75 -39.27 -17.73
N PRO A 209 -29.90 -40.59 -17.50
CA PRO A 209 -31.20 -41.26 -17.51
C PRO A 209 -32.01 -40.88 -16.25
N ASN A 210 -33.28 -40.52 -16.42
CA ASN A 210 -34.22 -40.06 -15.37
C ASN A 210 -34.62 -41.09 -14.28
N THR A 211 -33.71 -41.91 -13.74
CA THR A 211 -34.04 -42.79 -12.59
C THR A 211 -32.82 -43.06 -11.71
N PRO A 212 -32.97 -43.00 -10.36
CA PRO A 212 -31.92 -43.37 -9.43
C PRO A 212 -31.80 -44.89 -9.36
N ALA A 213 -30.63 -45.43 -9.66
CA ALA A 213 -30.28 -46.78 -9.22
C ALA A 213 -29.51 -46.64 -7.91
N ASN A 214 -30.21 -46.76 -6.78
CA ASN A 214 -29.64 -47.02 -5.44
C ASN A 214 -28.37 -46.24 -5.07
N GLY A 215 -28.51 -45.03 -4.51
CA GLY A 215 -27.37 -44.31 -3.88
C GLY A 215 -26.45 -43.57 -4.84
N GLY A 216 -27.02 -42.94 -5.89
CA GLY A 216 -26.31 -42.00 -6.76
C GLY A 216 -26.52 -40.56 -6.30
N ALA A 217 -25.57 -39.68 -6.61
CA ALA A 217 -25.58 -38.27 -6.22
C ALA A 217 -26.77 -37.48 -6.78
N ALA A 218 -27.24 -36.49 -6.00
CA ALA A 218 -28.33 -35.60 -6.38
C ALA A 218 -27.92 -34.60 -7.47
N SER A 219 -26.63 -34.25 -7.52
CA SER A 219 -26.03 -33.43 -8.59
C SER A 219 -25.19 -34.27 -9.58
N PRO A 220 -25.09 -33.85 -10.86
CA PRO A 220 -24.32 -34.54 -11.90
C PRO A 220 -22.85 -34.11 -11.92
N GLY A 221 -22.20 -34.22 -10.77
CA GLY A 221 -20.86 -33.67 -10.54
C GLY A 221 -20.89 -32.22 -10.06
N TRP A 222 -19.75 -31.54 -10.14
CA TRP A 222 -19.59 -30.17 -9.65
C TRP A 222 -20.48 -29.17 -10.40
N VAL A 223 -21.10 -28.27 -9.63
CA VAL A 223 -21.99 -27.21 -10.10
C VAL A 223 -21.38 -25.87 -9.74
N GLY A 224 -21.19 -25.00 -10.72
CA GLY A 224 -20.68 -23.64 -10.53
C GLY A 224 -21.72 -22.57 -10.91
N ALA A 225 -21.27 -21.31 -10.98
CA ALA A 225 -22.11 -20.16 -11.32
C ALA A 225 -22.78 -20.27 -12.70
N ASN A 226 -22.11 -20.95 -13.64
CA ASN A 226 -22.57 -21.15 -15.01
C ASN A 226 -23.29 -22.50 -15.21
N GLY A 227 -23.67 -23.20 -14.12
CA GLY A 227 -24.29 -24.53 -14.15
C GLY A 227 -23.29 -25.68 -13.97
N ALA A 228 -23.62 -26.87 -14.48
CA ALA A 228 -22.76 -28.05 -14.34
C ALA A 228 -21.42 -27.85 -15.06
N VAL A 229 -20.32 -27.95 -14.31
CA VAL A 229 -18.96 -27.62 -14.78
C VAL A 229 -18.49 -28.55 -15.92
N ASN A 230 -19.05 -29.76 -15.99
CA ASN A 230 -18.75 -30.76 -17.01
C ASN A 230 -19.68 -30.74 -18.25
N GLY A 231 -20.40 -29.64 -18.50
CA GLY A 231 -21.07 -29.38 -19.79
C GLY A 231 -22.37 -30.16 -20.05
N LEU A 232 -23.12 -30.49 -19.01
CA LEU A 232 -24.27 -31.38 -19.09
C LEU A 232 -25.60 -30.61 -19.10
N HIS A 233 -26.06 -30.21 -20.30
CA HIS A 233 -27.40 -30.51 -20.86
C HIS A 233 -27.78 -29.54 -22.01
N PRO A 234 -28.29 -30.02 -23.17
CA PRO A 234 -28.61 -29.16 -24.33
C PRO A 234 -29.76 -28.17 -24.13
N ASN A 235 -30.55 -28.29 -23.06
CA ASN A 235 -31.64 -27.36 -22.75
C ASN A 235 -31.29 -26.37 -21.62
N ASP A 236 -30.04 -26.35 -21.14
CA ASP A 236 -29.60 -25.49 -20.04
C ASP A 236 -29.00 -24.16 -20.52
N ALA A 237 -29.01 -23.94 -21.84
CA ALA A 237 -28.83 -22.61 -22.42
C ALA A 237 -30.08 -21.76 -22.13
N GLY A 238 -30.22 -21.30 -20.88
CA GLY A 238 -31.30 -20.40 -20.46
C GLY A 238 -31.86 -20.60 -19.05
N ASN A 239 -31.42 -21.62 -18.30
CA ASN A 239 -31.74 -21.71 -16.87
C ASN A 239 -30.61 -21.02 -16.09
N GLY A 240 -30.96 -19.94 -15.39
CA GLY A 240 -30.04 -19.01 -14.75
C GLY A 240 -29.06 -19.63 -13.77
N SER A 241 -28.11 -18.80 -13.35
CA SER A 241 -27.07 -19.08 -12.36
C SER A 241 -27.60 -19.90 -11.18
N VAL A 242 -27.02 -21.08 -10.95
CA VAL A 242 -27.37 -21.97 -9.82
C VAL A 242 -26.78 -21.43 -8.51
N LEU A 243 -25.76 -20.57 -8.61
CA LEU A 243 -25.12 -19.88 -7.50
C LEU A 243 -25.40 -18.38 -7.60
N HIS A 244 -25.93 -17.80 -6.52
CA HIS A 244 -26.17 -16.35 -6.39
C HIS A 244 -25.07 -15.69 -5.57
N PHE A 245 -24.67 -14.49 -5.96
CA PHE A 245 -23.54 -13.74 -5.41
C PHE A 245 -23.97 -12.35 -4.92
N ASP A 246 -23.89 -12.11 -3.60
CA ASP A 246 -24.26 -10.82 -2.97
C ASP A 246 -23.06 -10.13 -2.30
N PRO A 247 -22.78 -8.84 -2.58
CA PRO A 247 -21.66 -8.11 -1.98
C PRO A 247 -21.89 -7.76 -0.49
N PHE A 248 -20.85 -7.96 0.33
CA PHE A 248 -20.83 -7.75 1.78
C PHE A 248 -20.38 -6.32 2.13
N PRO A 249 -21.29 -5.32 2.15
CA PRO A 249 -21.82 -4.94 3.46
C PRO A 249 -23.28 -4.41 3.46
N ASN A 250 -23.96 -4.34 2.31
CA ASN A 250 -25.28 -3.67 2.20
C ASN A 250 -26.48 -4.62 2.03
N GLY A 251 -26.27 -5.93 1.95
CA GLY A 251 -27.36 -6.90 1.94
C GLY A 251 -27.72 -7.30 3.35
N ASN A 252 -28.78 -6.72 3.93
CA ASN A 252 -29.58 -7.48 4.89
C ASN A 252 -30.36 -8.50 4.05
N PRO A 253 -29.99 -9.80 4.03
CA PRO A 253 -30.66 -10.78 3.17
C PRO A 253 -32.15 -10.92 3.53
N ALA A 254 -32.52 -10.59 4.77
CA ALA A 254 -33.90 -10.62 5.24
C ALA A 254 -34.82 -9.57 4.60
N ALA A 255 -34.28 -8.56 3.90
CA ALA A 255 -35.12 -7.59 3.20
C ALA A 255 -35.69 -8.16 1.89
N GLN A 256 -35.03 -9.15 1.28
CA GLN A 256 -35.43 -9.74 0.00
C GLN A 256 -36.06 -11.13 0.15
N TYR A 257 -35.80 -11.84 1.26
CA TYR A 257 -36.31 -13.19 1.53
C TYR A 257 -37.03 -13.24 2.91
N PRO A 258 -38.35 -13.02 2.96
CA PRO A 258 -39.07 -12.64 4.18
C PRO A 258 -39.37 -13.78 5.17
N ASN A 259 -38.94 -15.02 4.90
CA ASN A 259 -39.27 -16.19 5.72
C ASN A 259 -38.08 -16.77 6.48
N ASP A 260 -36.88 -16.24 6.26
CA ASP A 260 -35.67 -16.82 6.78
C ASP A 260 -35.19 -16.05 8.02
N ALA A 261 -34.60 -16.77 8.97
CA ALA A 261 -34.20 -16.25 10.29
C ALA A 261 -32.99 -15.27 10.26
N PHE A 262 -32.78 -14.55 9.15
CA PHE A 262 -31.55 -13.81 8.83
C PHE A 262 -31.59 -12.33 9.20
N SER A 263 -32.02 -11.98 10.43
CA SER A 263 -32.13 -10.58 10.87
C SER A 263 -30.83 -9.93 11.38
N THR A 264 -29.68 -10.59 11.28
CA THR A 264 -28.42 -10.12 11.87
C THR A 264 -27.26 -10.23 10.86
N PRO A 265 -26.49 -9.15 10.62
CA PRO A 265 -25.17 -9.25 9.98
C PRO A 265 -24.32 -10.32 10.67
N VAL A 266 -23.36 -10.95 9.97
CA VAL A 266 -22.37 -11.85 10.60
C VAL A 266 -21.81 -11.12 11.82
N GLY A 267 -22.22 -11.53 13.02
CA GLY A 267 -22.10 -10.71 14.21
C GLY A 267 -20.64 -10.41 14.54
N SER A 268 -20.29 -9.14 14.74
CA SER A 268 -19.01 -8.68 15.32
C SER A 268 -17.69 -9.27 14.77
N CYS A 269 -17.71 -10.03 13.68
CA CYS A 269 -16.51 -10.67 13.15
C CYS A 269 -15.73 -9.66 12.31
N THR A 270 -14.80 -8.96 12.96
CA THR A 270 -13.92 -7.91 12.42
C THR A 270 -12.80 -8.47 11.53
N HIS A 271 -13.06 -9.58 10.84
CA HIS A 271 -12.08 -10.25 9.96
C HIS A 271 -12.64 -10.55 8.57
N PHE A 272 -13.93 -10.25 8.34
CA PHE A 272 -14.45 -9.97 7.00
C PHE A 272 -14.41 -8.46 6.76
N ASP A 273 -13.19 -7.91 6.70
CA ASP A 273 -12.96 -6.46 6.63
C ASP A 273 -13.05 -5.91 5.20
N ASN A 274 -13.23 -6.77 4.20
CA ASN A 274 -13.20 -6.38 2.80
C ASN A 274 -14.63 -6.34 2.20
N PRO A 275 -15.07 -5.19 1.63
CA PRO A 275 -16.37 -5.06 0.98
C PRO A 275 -16.56 -5.96 -0.26
N VAL A 276 -15.51 -6.62 -0.74
CA VAL A 276 -15.54 -7.53 -1.89
C VAL A 276 -15.85 -8.99 -1.54
N ALA A 277 -15.91 -9.34 -0.25
CA ALA A 277 -16.35 -10.67 0.16
C ALA A 277 -17.80 -10.88 -0.32
N THR A 278 -18.08 -12.05 -0.90
CA THR A 278 -19.34 -12.31 -1.60
C THR A 278 -19.93 -13.64 -1.14
N TRP A 279 -21.19 -13.61 -0.72
CA TRP A 279 -21.93 -14.84 -0.39
C TRP A 279 -22.17 -15.67 -1.64
N MET A 280 -22.05 -16.98 -1.53
CA MET A 280 -22.50 -17.90 -2.57
C MET A 280 -23.65 -18.76 -2.03
N TRP A 281 -24.79 -18.71 -2.72
CA TRP A 281 -26.01 -19.42 -2.33
C TRP A 281 -26.34 -20.62 -3.22
N TYR A 282 -26.81 -21.73 -2.63
CA TYR A 282 -27.30 -22.92 -3.35
C TYR A 282 -28.66 -23.37 -2.81
N ASN A 283 -29.63 -23.67 -3.69
CA ASN A 283 -30.93 -24.25 -3.33
C ASN A 283 -31.11 -25.65 -3.96
N PRO A 284 -31.18 -26.73 -3.15
CA PRO A 284 -31.43 -28.07 -3.65
C PRO A 284 -32.91 -28.33 -4.04
N ASP A 285 -33.87 -27.62 -3.47
CA ASP A 285 -35.32 -27.95 -3.48
C ASP A 285 -36.18 -26.87 -4.18
N ALA A 286 -36.05 -26.71 -5.51
CA ALA A 286 -36.73 -25.64 -6.25
C ALA A 286 -38.27 -25.75 -6.40
N ASP A 287 -38.87 -26.90 -6.09
CA ASP A 287 -40.27 -27.20 -6.46
C ASP A 287 -41.32 -26.86 -5.37
N SER A 288 -40.93 -26.46 -4.15
CA SER A 288 -41.88 -26.27 -3.03
C SER A 288 -42.20 -24.82 -2.65
N ASP A 289 -41.43 -23.82 -3.07
CA ASP A 289 -41.36 -22.58 -2.28
C ASP A 289 -42.05 -21.36 -2.90
N GLY A 290 -42.63 -21.47 -4.10
CA GLY A 290 -43.40 -20.37 -4.70
C GLY A 290 -42.58 -19.11 -5.04
N PHE A 291 -41.24 -19.21 -5.04
CA PHE A 291 -40.32 -18.16 -5.50
C PHE A 291 -40.15 -18.23 -7.03
N PRO A 292 -40.30 -17.11 -7.78
CA PRO A 292 -40.46 -17.15 -9.23
C PRO A 292 -39.17 -17.20 -10.08
N ASP A 293 -37.97 -17.09 -9.50
CA ASP A 293 -36.77 -16.72 -10.30
C ASP A 293 -35.65 -17.78 -10.41
N PHE A 294 -35.77 -18.96 -9.79
CA PHE A 294 -34.71 -19.97 -9.86
C PHE A 294 -35.26 -21.40 -10.06
N THR A 295 -35.26 -21.88 -11.29
CA THR A 295 -35.45 -23.31 -11.57
C THR A 295 -34.15 -24.05 -11.28
N SER A 296 -34.17 -24.97 -10.30
CA SER A 296 -33.08 -25.94 -10.15
C SER A 296 -32.85 -26.65 -11.48
N PRO A 297 -31.59 -26.77 -11.96
CA PRO A 297 -31.29 -27.54 -13.17
C PRO A 297 -31.66 -29.02 -13.01
N PHE A 298 -31.94 -29.48 -11.78
CA PHE A 298 -32.30 -30.84 -11.45
C PHE A 298 -33.82 -31.04 -11.49
N SER A 299 -34.40 -30.90 -12.69
CA SER A 299 -35.86 -30.97 -12.84
C SER A 299 -36.41 -32.42 -12.74
N THR A 300 -37.37 -32.62 -11.84
CA THR A 300 -38.55 -33.51 -11.93
C THR A 300 -38.47 -35.03 -11.73
N ALA A 301 -37.33 -35.64 -11.39
CA ALA A 301 -37.39 -37.01 -10.87
C ALA A 301 -37.71 -36.93 -9.38
N SER A 302 -38.91 -37.35 -8.96
CA SER A 302 -39.33 -37.38 -7.55
C SER A 302 -38.27 -38.01 -6.64
N PHE A 303 -37.37 -37.18 -6.11
CA PHE A 303 -36.49 -37.50 -5.01
C PHE A 303 -37.42 -37.62 -3.80
N GLY A 304 -37.73 -38.85 -3.43
CA GLY A 304 -38.83 -39.18 -2.54
C GLY A 304 -38.56 -38.89 -1.08
N THR A 305 -38.11 -37.69 -0.72
CA THR A 305 -38.14 -37.01 0.61
C THR A 305 -37.39 -35.68 0.49
N PRO A 306 -37.73 -34.63 1.27
CA PRO A 306 -36.99 -33.36 1.25
C PRO A 306 -35.53 -33.59 1.68
N SER A 307 -34.59 -32.89 1.05
CA SER A 307 -33.19 -33.30 0.94
C SER A 307 -32.37 -32.88 2.17
N GLY A 308 -32.24 -33.73 3.21
CA GLY A 308 -31.23 -33.54 4.27
C GLY A 308 -29.87 -34.14 3.91
N GLU A 309 -29.51 -34.09 2.63
CA GLU A 309 -28.21 -34.57 2.19
C GLU A 309 -27.09 -33.65 2.69
N TYR A 310 -25.85 -34.13 2.69
CA TYR A 310 -24.73 -33.22 2.91
C TYR A 310 -24.16 -32.70 1.58
N LEU A 311 -23.73 -31.44 1.62
CA LEU A 311 -23.14 -30.73 0.51
C LEU A 311 -21.63 -30.61 0.71
N ILE A 312 -20.91 -30.61 -0.40
CA ILE A 312 -19.49 -30.30 -0.44
C ILE A 312 -19.33 -29.06 -1.30
N PHE A 313 -18.94 -27.94 -0.70
CA PHE A 313 -18.50 -26.76 -1.41
C PHE A 313 -16.99 -26.81 -1.59
N ARG A 314 -16.48 -26.24 -2.68
CA ARG A 314 -15.05 -26.05 -2.88
C ARG A 314 -14.72 -24.74 -3.56
N VAL A 315 -13.50 -24.26 -3.31
CA VAL A 315 -12.88 -23.13 -3.99
C VAL A 315 -11.50 -23.55 -4.47
N GLY A 316 -11.20 -23.33 -5.75
CA GLY A 316 -9.89 -23.58 -6.33
C GLY A 316 -9.88 -23.58 -7.87
N PRO A 317 -8.71 -23.80 -8.50
CA PRO A 317 -7.39 -23.88 -7.87
C PRO A 317 -6.95 -22.52 -7.30
N LEU A 318 -6.29 -22.49 -6.14
CA LEU A 318 -5.96 -21.25 -5.42
C LEU A 318 -4.70 -20.51 -5.93
N ASN A 319 -4.16 -20.91 -7.07
CA ASN A 319 -2.92 -20.36 -7.65
C ASN A 319 -3.07 -18.88 -8.01
N GLU A 320 -4.31 -18.50 -8.31
CA GLU A 320 -4.72 -17.19 -8.81
C GLU A 320 -5.33 -16.31 -7.74
N LEU A 321 -5.23 -16.75 -6.48
CA LEU A 321 -5.85 -16.08 -5.34
C LEU A 321 -5.23 -14.69 -5.06
N PHE A 322 -3.93 -14.55 -5.33
CA PHE A 322 -3.16 -13.30 -5.24
C PHE A 322 -2.49 -12.91 -6.55
N SER A 323 -2.69 -13.66 -7.64
CA SER A 323 -2.18 -13.30 -8.96
C SER A 323 -3.30 -12.76 -9.85
N GLY A 324 -3.08 -11.57 -10.40
CA GLY A 324 -4.10 -10.82 -11.11
C GLY A 324 -3.73 -9.35 -11.29
N CYS A 325 -4.71 -8.53 -11.57
CA CYS A 325 -4.55 -7.10 -11.78
C CYS A 325 -5.78 -6.41 -11.23
N LYS A 326 -5.59 -5.20 -10.71
CA LYS A 326 -6.68 -4.36 -10.21
C LYS A 326 -6.49 -2.93 -10.68
N THR A 327 -7.60 -2.18 -10.71
CA THR A 327 -7.56 -0.74 -10.84
C THR A 327 -7.80 -0.07 -9.50
N GLU A 328 -7.14 1.05 -9.24
CA GLU A 328 -7.28 1.83 -8.01
C GLU A 328 -7.38 3.32 -8.33
N ASN A 329 -7.79 4.11 -7.33
CA ASN A 329 -7.86 5.58 -7.39
C ASN A 329 -8.61 6.13 -8.63
N PRO A 330 -9.79 5.61 -9.00
CA PRO A 330 -10.52 6.14 -10.15
C PRO A 330 -11.05 7.53 -9.84
N ARG A 331 -10.82 8.46 -10.77
CA ARG A 331 -11.30 9.84 -10.72
C ARG A 331 -11.83 10.24 -12.07
N VAL A 332 -13.12 10.53 -12.14
CA VAL A 332 -13.80 11.01 -13.34
C VAL A 332 -14.12 12.50 -13.19
N LEU A 333 -13.75 13.28 -14.19
CA LEU A 333 -14.07 14.70 -14.30
C LEU A 333 -14.79 14.97 -15.62
N CYS A 334 -15.56 16.04 -15.67
CA CYS A 334 -16.07 16.57 -16.93
C CYS A 334 -14.94 17.17 -17.76
N ASP A 335 -14.90 16.82 -19.05
CA ASP A 335 -13.94 17.39 -19.98
C ASP A 335 -14.60 18.53 -20.74
N THR A 336 -14.10 19.76 -20.54
CA THR A 336 -14.59 20.96 -21.24
C THR A 336 -13.60 21.46 -22.30
N GLU A 337 -12.43 20.82 -22.41
CA GLU A 337 -11.37 21.26 -23.31
C GLU A 337 -11.51 20.65 -24.72
N ILE A 338 -12.17 19.49 -24.84
CA ILE A 338 -12.30 18.76 -26.09
C ILE A 338 -13.77 18.74 -26.58
N PRO A 339 -14.08 19.39 -27.73
CA PRO A 339 -15.43 19.38 -28.29
C PRO A 339 -15.92 17.95 -28.60
N GLY A 340 -16.98 17.51 -27.91
CA GLY A 340 -17.58 16.18 -28.09
C GLY A 340 -16.95 15.07 -27.25
N VAL A 341 -16.15 15.40 -26.23
CA VAL A 341 -15.83 14.51 -25.11
C VAL A 341 -16.62 15.00 -23.90
N ASP A 342 -17.26 14.09 -23.19
CA ASP A 342 -18.10 14.45 -22.04
C ASP A 342 -17.31 14.32 -20.72
N TYR A 343 -16.39 13.35 -20.61
CA TYR A 343 -15.62 13.10 -19.39
C TYR A 343 -14.17 12.69 -19.65
N ASN A 344 -13.29 12.99 -18.69
CA ASN A 344 -11.94 12.47 -18.56
C ASN A 344 -11.84 11.61 -17.29
N LEU A 345 -11.52 10.34 -17.45
CA LEU A 345 -11.31 9.38 -16.37
C LEU A 345 -9.81 9.10 -16.20
N THR A 346 -9.31 9.29 -14.98
CA THR A 346 -7.96 8.89 -14.56
C THR A 346 -8.03 7.77 -13.53
N PHE A 347 -7.16 6.77 -13.61
CA PHE A 347 -7.06 5.66 -12.66
C PHE A 347 -5.66 5.06 -12.63
N ASP A 348 -5.37 4.26 -11.62
CA ASP A 348 -4.13 3.52 -11.49
C ASP A 348 -4.35 2.03 -11.81
N VAL A 349 -3.31 1.35 -12.30
CA VAL A 349 -3.35 -0.09 -12.61
C VAL A 349 -2.24 -0.80 -11.85
N VAL A 350 -2.61 -1.78 -11.02
CA VAL A 350 -1.69 -2.65 -10.30
C VAL A 350 -1.52 -3.96 -11.06
N ASN A 351 -0.26 -4.30 -11.38
CA ASN A 351 0.08 -5.54 -12.05
C ASN A 351 0.60 -6.56 -11.03
N ASN A 352 -0.14 -7.62 -10.76
CA ASN A 352 0.29 -8.78 -9.98
C ASN A 352 0.18 -10.08 -10.81
N THR A 353 0.32 -10.00 -12.13
CA THR A 353 0.04 -11.13 -13.04
C THR A 353 1.21 -12.09 -13.18
N GLY A 354 2.37 -11.79 -12.60
CA GLY A 354 3.62 -12.54 -12.82
C GLY A 354 4.28 -12.29 -14.18
N PHE A 355 3.77 -11.35 -14.97
CA PHE A 355 4.30 -10.97 -16.30
C PHE A 355 4.54 -9.47 -16.36
N ASP A 356 5.48 -9.03 -17.19
CA ASP A 356 5.68 -7.61 -17.47
C ASP A 356 4.63 -7.14 -18.49
N VAL A 357 3.78 -6.20 -18.08
CA VAL A 357 2.66 -5.71 -18.89
C VAL A 357 3.13 -4.59 -19.79
N THR A 358 2.91 -4.72 -21.10
CA THR A 358 3.41 -3.75 -22.10
C THR A 358 2.33 -2.74 -22.52
N LYS A 359 1.06 -3.11 -22.43
CA LYS A 359 -0.06 -2.24 -22.81
C LYS A 359 -1.36 -2.63 -22.10
N LEU A 360 -2.29 -1.67 -22.11
CA LEU A 360 -3.68 -1.86 -21.67
C LEU A 360 -4.60 -1.82 -22.89
N VAL A 361 -5.62 -2.66 -22.91
CA VAL A 361 -6.65 -2.73 -23.94
C VAL A 361 -8.01 -2.53 -23.29
N ILE A 362 -8.76 -1.59 -23.82
CA ILE A 362 -10.08 -1.19 -23.32
C ILE A 362 -11.08 -1.32 -24.48
N PRO A 363 -12.29 -1.87 -24.27
CA PRO A 363 -13.31 -1.84 -25.31
C PRO A 363 -13.65 -0.39 -25.70
N GLY A 364 -13.61 -0.07 -26.99
CA GLY A 364 -13.89 1.29 -27.47
C GLY A 364 -15.33 1.76 -27.29
N LEU A 365 -16.25 0.86 -26.90
CA LEU A 365 -17.65 1.17 -26.60
C LEU A 365 -18.09 0.31 -25.41
N VAL A 366 -18.52 0.97 -24.33
CA VAL A 366 -18.97 0.34 -23.09
C VAL A 366 -20.25 1.04 -22.63
N GLY A 367 -21.32 0.29 -22.39
CA GLY A 367 -22.57 0.88 -21.87
C GLY A 367 -23.21 1.97 -22.76
N GLY A 368 -22.85 2.05 -24.04
CA GLY A 368 -23.28 3.14 -24.94
C GLY A 368 -22.35 4.36 -24.98
N ALA A 369 -21.37 4.45 -24.08
CA ALA A 369 -20.32 5.45 -24.10
C ALA A 369 -19.09 4.96 -24.86
N SER A 370 -18.51 5.79 -25.72
CA SER A 370 -17.26 5.51 -26.42
C SER A 370 -16.06 5.93 -25.57
N ILE A 371 -15.05 5.06 -25.51
CA ILE A 371 -13.85 5.24 -24.69
C ILE A 371 -12.63 5.40 -25.61
N SER A 372 -11.80 6.41 -25.35
CA SER A 372 -10.59 6.69 -26.13
C SER A 372 -9.48 7.27 -25.24
N PRO A 373 -8.22 6.82 -25.37
CA PRO A 373 -7.76 5.75 -26.24
C PRO A 373 -8.22 4.38 -25.76
N ASN A 374 -8.52 3.49 -26.70
CA ASN A 374 -8.93 2.11 -26.43
C ASN A 374 -7.73 1.13 -26.37
N ILE A 375 -6.53 1.62 -26.68
CA ILE A 375 -5.25 0.92 -26.49
C ILE A 375 -4.25 1.92 -25.92
N ILE A 376 -3.66 1.59 -24.77
CA ILE A 376 -2.69 2.44 -24.07
C ILE A 376 -1.38 1.68 -23.99
N ASN A 377 -0.38 2.10 -24.75
CA ASN A 377 0.95 1.52 -24.66
C ASN A 377 1.67 2.13 -23.46
N LEU A 378 2.20 1.28 -22.58
CA LEU A 378 3.00 1.74 -21.46
C LEU A 378 4.41 2.10 -21.96
N PRO A 379 4.97 3.25 -21.56
CA PRO A 379 6.28 3.69 -22.05
C PRO A 379 7.41 2.75 -21.62
N THR A 380 7.23 2.10 -20.48
CA THR A 380 8.07 1.00 -19.98
C THR A 380 7.15 -0.16 -19.59
N PRO A 381 7.52 -1.41 -19.88
CA PRO A 381 6.77 -2.56 -19.38
C PRO A 381 6.62 -2.46 -17.86
N LEU A 382 5.39 -2.60 -17.37
CA LEU A 382 5.05 -2.55 -15.95
C LEU A 382 5.36 -3.90 -15.32
N PRO A 383 6.35 -4.01 -14.42
CA PRO A 383 6.70 -5.29 -13.80
C PRO A 383 5.59 -5.83 -12.90
N SER A 384 5.57 -7.14 -12.67
CA SER A 384 4.71 -7.73 -11.65
C SER A 384 5.07 -7.19 -10.25
N GLY A 385 4.07 -6.92 -9.41
CA GLY A 385 4.18 -6.22 -8.13
C GLY A 385 4.20 -4.68 -8.22
N SER A 386 4.11 -4.09 -9.42
CA SER A 386 4.22 -2.64 -9.62
C SER A 386 2.88 -2.00 -10.03
N THR A 387 2.78 -0.69 -9.81
CA THR A 387 1.60 0.13 -10.17
C THR A 387 1.95 1.16 -11.24
N ALA A 388 1.16 1.22 -12.32
CA ALA A 388 1.18 2.33 -13.26
C ALA A 388 0.13 3.35 -12.85
N THR A 389 0.56 4.58 -12.54
CA THR A 389 -0.32 5.64 -12.05
C THR A 389 -0.74 6.61 -13.15
N GLY A 390 -1.91 7.23 -12.99
CA GLY A 390 -2.39 8.30 -13.86
C GLY A 390 -2.74 7.86 -15.29
N ILE A 391 -3.21 6.63 -15.47
CA ILE A 391 -3.78 6.17 -16.74
C ILE A 391 -5.02 7.02 -17.02
N SER A 392 -5.10 7.61 -18.22
CA SER A 392 -6.18 8.55 -18.58
C SER A 392 -6.92 8.11 -19.85
N VAL A 393 -8.25 8.17 -19.80
CA VAL A 393 -9.14 7.92 -20.93
C VAL A 393 -10.28 8.94 -20.99
N SER A 394 -10.62 9.35 -22.21
CA SER A 394 -11.77 10.18 -22.54
C SER A 394 -13.02 9.32 -22.78
N ILE A 395 -14.16 9.80 -22.30
CA ILE A 395 -15.48 9.17 -22.41
C ILE A 395 -16.42 10.12 -23.14
N THR A 396 -17.11 9.61 -24.17
CA THR A 396 -18.14 10.35 -24.92
C THR A 396 -19.42 9.53 -24.99
N GLY A 397 -20.59 10.11 -24.74
CA GLY A 397 -21.90 9.47 -24.91
C GLY A 397 -22.39 8.67 -23.69
N GLY A 398 -22.02 9.09 -22.48
CA GLY A 398 -22.50 8.49 -21.22
C GLY A 398 -23.72 9.21 -20.63
N THR A 399 -24.53 8.49 -19.85
CA THR A 399 -25.68 9.10 -19.13
C THR A 399 -25.20 9.60 -17.76
N ALA A 400 -25.33 10.91 -17.50
CA ALA A 400 -25.02 11.48 -16.19
C ALA A 400 -25.84 10.78 -15.07
N GLY A 401 -25.19 10.50 -13.94
CA GLY A 401 -25.76 9.78 -12.80
C GLY A 401 -25.85 8.27 -12.96
N SER A 402 -25.32 7.69 -14.05
CA SER A 402 -25.21 6.24 -14.21
C SER A 402 -23.81 5.73 -13.87
N THR A 403 -23.74 4.52 -13.30
CA THR A 403 -22.47 3.81 -13.09
C THR A 403 -22.00 3.18 -14.41
N LEU A 404 -20.78 3.49 -14.82
CA LEU A 404 -20.11 2.93 -15.99
C LEU A 404 -18.91 2.09 -15.52
N CYS A 405 -18.97 0.78 -15.74
CA CYS A 405 -17.86 -0.16 -15.50
C CYS A 405 -17.13 -0.46 -16.79
N ILE A 406 -15.88 -0.03 -16.89
CA ILE A 406 -15.04 -0.13 -18.08
C ILE A 406 -14.08 -1.33 -17.90
N PRO A 407 -14.18 -2.38 -18.73
CA PRO A 407 -13.23 -3.49 -18.70
C PRO A 407 -11.84 -3.03 -19.15
N VAL A 408 -10.80 -3.46 -18.43
CA VAL A 408 -9.40 -3.17 -18.70
C VAL A 408 -8.64 -4.50 -18.82
N GLY A 409 -8.12 -4.79 -20.02
CA GLY A 409 -7.25 -5.93 -20.27
C GLY A 409 -5.78 -5.53 -20.21
N LEU A 410 -4.98 -6.22 -19.41
CA LEU A 410 -3.53 -6.07 -19.37
C LEU A 410 -2.91 -7.07 -20.34
N ILE A 411 -2.04 -6.59 -21.23
CA ILE A 411 -1.39 -7.40 -22.25
C ILE A 411 0.09 -7.52 -21.91
N ALA A 412 0.59 -8.75 -21.93
CA ALA A 412 2.00 -9.08 -21.84
C ALA A 412 2.49 -9.68 -23.17
N GLU A 413 3.80 -9.76 -23.32
CA GLU A 413 4.45 -10.42 -24.47
C GLU A 413 5.19 -11.66 -24.00
N ASP A 414 5.08 -12.76 -24.77
CA ASP A 414 5.89 -13.95 -24.54
C ASP A 414 7.34 -13.77 -25.04
N ALA A 415 8.19 -14.76 -24.82
CA ALA A 415 9.60 -14.72 -25.24
C ALA A 415 9.80 -14.61 -26.77
N ASP A 416 8.76 -14.94 -27.55
CA ASP A 416 8.75 -14.86 -29.00
C ASP A 416 8.12 -13.52 -29.50
N GLY A 417 7.67 -12.65 -28.58
CA GLY A 417 7.05 -11.36 -28.86
C GLY A 417 5.56 -11.46 -29.23
N ASN A 418 4.89 -12.59 -28.95
CA ASN A 418 3.45 -12.69 -29.15
C ASN A 418 2.71 -12.09 -27.96
N GLU A 419 1.75 -11.23 -28.28
CA GLU A 419 0.90 -10.58 -27.29
C GLU A 419 -0.21 -11.52 -26.82
N PHE A 420 -0.42 -11.55 -25.50
CA PHE A 420 -1.56 -12.23 -24.88
C PHE A 420 -2.08 -11.41 -23.71
N GLN A 421 -3.38 -11.51 -23.44
CA GLN A 421 -3.96 -10.89 -22.25
C GLN A 421 -3.56 -11.71 -21.02
N CYS A 422 -2.74 -11.14 -20.15
CA CYS A 422 -2.31 -11.79 -18.91
C CYS A 422 -3.30 -11.58 -17.76
N CYS A 423 -4.14 -10.53 -17.84
CA CYS A 423 -5.19 -10.29 -16.87
C CYS A 423 -6.32 -9.41 -17.44
N GLY A 424 -7.53 -9.57 -16.88
CA GLY A 424 -8.66 -8.66 -17.09
C GLY A 424 -9.19 -8.16 -15.75
N THR A 425 -9.49 -6.87 -15.68
CA THR A 425 -10.10 -6.20 -14.53
C THR A 425 -11.11 -5.17 -15.05
N GLU A 426 -11.72 -4.37 -14.17
CA GLU A 426 -12.61 -3.28 -14.56
C GLU A 426 -12.47 -2.07 -13.64
N VAL A 427 -12.69 -0.88 -14.20
CA VAL A 427 -12.80 0.37 -13.45
C VAL A 427 -14.23 0.87 -13.52
N CYS A 428 -14.90 0.95 -12.37
CA CYS A 428 -16.28 1.43 -12.26
C CYS A 428 -16.31 2.86 -11.72
N VAL A 429 -17.02 3.75 -12.41
CA VAL A 429 -17.22 5.14 -11.99
C VAL A 429 -18.66 5.58 -12.21
N GLU A 430 -19.19 6.43 -11.33
CA GLU A 430 -20.43 7.15 -11.58
C GLU A 430 -20.16 8.39 -12.42
N LEU A 431 -20.85 8.54 -13.55
CA LEU A 431 -20.64 9.67 -14.44
C LEU A 431 -21.26 10.95 -13.83
N PRO A 432 -20.48 12.02 -13.61
CA PRO A 432 -21.01 13.26 -13.03
C PRO A 432 -21.94 14.00 -14.00
N ASN A 433 -22.62 15.03 -13.53
CA ASN A 433 -23.41 15.91 -14.40
C ASN A 433 -22.54 17.09 -14.87
N CYS A 434 -22.26 17.21 -16.17
CA CYS A 434 -21.24 18.13 -16.69
C CYS A 434 -21.65 19.58 -16.93
N CYS A 435 -22.77 20.00 -16.34
CA CYS A 435 -23.18 21.40 -16.34
C CYS A 435 -22.47 22.25 -15.28
N LEU A 436 -21.63 21.66 -14.42
CA LEU A 436 -20.79 22.42 -13.48
C LEU A 436 -19.43 21.72 -13.31
N LEU A 437 -18.35 22.51 -13.22
CA LEU A 437 -16.99 22.00 -13.03
C LEU A 437 -16.35 22.65 -11.80
N ILE A 438 -15.74 21.82 -10.96
CA ILE A 438 -14.92 22.23 -9.81
C ILE A 438 -13.46 21.98 -10.16
N SER A 439 -12.60 22.97 -9.96
CA SER A 439 -11.16 22.91 -10.26
C SER A 439 -10.34 23.76 -9.28
N GLU A 440 -9.01 23.70 -9.39
CA GLU A 440 -8.07 24.51 -8.59
C GLU A 440 -8.33 24.46 -7.07
N GLU A 441 -8.61 23.26 -6.58
CA GLU A 441 -9.00 23.02 -5.19
C GLU A 441 -7.81 23.10 -4.23
N SER A 442 -8.03 23.64 -3.03
CA SER A 442 -7.06 23.64 -1.94
C SER A 442 -7.74 23.54 -0.58
N LEU A 443 -7.10 22.80 0.32
CA LEU A 443 -7.47 22.65 1.72
C LEU A 443 -6.34 23.18 2.58
N THR A 444 -6.61 24.19 3.40
CA THR A 444 -5.60 24.83 4.24
C THR A 444 -6.07 24.96 5.68
N PHE A 445 -5.19 24.66 6.63
CA PHE A 445 -5.41 24.94 8.05
C PHE A 445 -4.93 26.35 8.37
N ASP A 446 -5.74 27.12 9.10
CA ASP A 446 -5.25 28.36 9.71
C ASP A 446 -4.46 28.08 11.00
N ALA A 447 -3.80 29.09 11.55
CA ALA A 447 -3.01 28.98 12.79
C ALA A 447 -3.85 28.64 14.03
N ALA A 448 -5.18 28.60 13.92
CA ALA A 448 -6.12 28.19 14.96
C ALA A 448 -6.71 26.79 14.72
N GLY A 449 -6.28 26.08 13.67
CA GLY A 449 -6.73 24.74 13.31
C GLY A 449 -8.04 24.68 12.52
N ASN A 450 -8.55 25.80 12.00
CA ASN A 450 -9.75 25.79 11.17
C ASN A 450 -9.40 25.41 9.73
N LEU A 451 -10.17 24.49 9.15
CA LEU A 451 -9.98 23.99 7.80
C LEU A 451 -10.76 24.84 6.79
N THR A 452 -10.04 25.49 5.88
CA THR A 452 -10.63 26.27 4.78
C THR A 452 -10.51 25.50 3.48
N TYR A 453 -11.65 25.24 2.84
CA TYR A 453 -11.76 24.68 1.50
C TYR A 453 -11.97 25.80 0.48
N THR A 454 -11.07 25.89 -0.49
CA THR A 454 -11.12 26.88 -1.57
C THR A 454 -11.13 26.15 -2.91
N PHE A 455 -11.99 26.56 -3.83
CA PHE A 455 -12.16 25.92 -5.13
C PHE A 455 -12.66 26.91 -6.17
N ASN A 456 -12.37 26.64 -7.44
CA ASN A 456 -12.89 27.39 -8.57
C ASN A 456 -14.11 26.65 -9.15
N LEU A 457 -15.24 27.35 -9.27
CA LEU A 457 -16.47 26.83 -9.84
C LEU A 457 -16.68 27.41 -11.25
N THR A 458 -16.89 26.55 -12.25
CA THR A 458 -17.22 26.95 -13.62
C THR A 458 -18.63 26.52 -13.98
N ASN A 459 -19.44 27.44 -14.51
CA ASN A 459 -20.74 27.09 -15.10
C ASN A 459 -20.49 26.42 -16.46
N GLY A 460 -20.83 25.14 -16.62
CA GLY A 460 -20.62 24.40 -17.85
C GLY A 460 -21.54 24.88 -18.98
N ASP A 461 -21.17 24.61 -20.23
CA ASP A 461 -22.00 24.90 -21.41
C ASP A 461 -23.23 23.97 -21.42
N GLY A 462 -24.45 24.52 -21.51
CA GLY A 462 -25.69 23.75 -21.40
C GLY A 462 -26.96 24.55 -21.66
N GLU A 463 -28.11 23.88 -21.81
CA GLU A 463 -29.37 24.57 -22.12
C GLU A 463 -29.95 25.36 -20.93
N ASP A 464 -29.63 25.00 -19.67
CA ASP A 464 -29.99 25.76 -18.46
C ASP A 464 -29.05 25.41 -17.26
N PRO A 465 -28.62 26.40 -16.44
CA PRO A 465 -28.87 27.81 -16.61
C PRO A 465 -27.77 28.44 -17.47
N VAL A 466 -28.16 29.20 -18.49
CA VAL A 466 -27.23 30.11 -19.21
C VAL A 466 -26.57 31.12 -18.26
N THR A 467 -27.16 31.33 -17.08
CA THR A 467 -26.67 32.25 -16.06
C THR A 467 -27.00 31.72 -14.66
N ALA A 468 -25.99 31.25 -13.93
CA ALA A 468 -26.11 30.78 -12.56
C ALA A 468 -26.00 31.94 -11.56
N GLU A 469 -26.91 32.02 -10.59
CA GLU A 469 -26.99 33.14 -9.64
C GLU A 469 -26.68 32.73 -8.20
N HIS A 470 -26.97 31.47 -7.85
CA HIS A 470 -26.83 30.96 -6.50
C HIS A 470 -26.16 29.59 -6.51
N LEU A 471 -25.28 29.36 -5.52
CA LEU A 471 -24.74 28.05 -5.19
C LEU A 471 -25.25 27.65 -3.81
N PHE A 472 -25.67 26.39 -3.68
CA PHE A 472 -25.90 25.72 -2.41
C PHE A 472 -24.94 24.54 -2.26
N MET A 473 -24.44 24.34 -1.04
CA MET A 473 -23.53 23.26 -0.68
C MET A 473 -24.02 22.61 0.60
N GLU A 474 -24.30 21.31 0.54
CA GLU A 474 -24.73 20.49 1.68
C GLU A 474 -23.74 19.34 1.90
N VAL A 475 -23.40 19.04 3.16
CA VAL A 475 -22.56 17.88 3.48
C VAL A 475 -23.42 16.63 3.54
N ILE A 476 -23.12 15.64 2.71
CA ILE A 476 -23.87 14.37 2.66
C ILE A 476 -23.21 13.28 3.51
N SER A 477 -21.88 13.33 3.70
CA SER A 477 -21.12 12.36 4.50
C SER A 477 -19.75 12.92 4.91
N PRO A 478 -19.20 12.60 6.10
CA PRO A 478 -19.81 11.83 7.17
C PRO A 478 -20.75 12.68 8.03
N GLY A 479 -21.71 12.04 8.70
CA GLY A 479 -22.66 12.73 9.57
C GLY A 479 -21.94 13.47 10.71
N GLY A 480 -22.29 14.74 10.92
CA GLY A 480 -21.69 15.60 11.96
C GLY A 480 -20.67 16.62 11.42
N VAL A 481 -20.28 16.50 10.15
CA VAL A 481 -19.50 17.52 9.44
C VAL A 481 -20.44 18.60 8.88
N THR A 482 -20.04 19.86 8.95
CA THR A 482 -20.81 21.01 8.43
C THR A 482 -19.90 21.97 7.66
N VAL A 483 -20.49 22.81 6.82
CA VAL A 483 -19.78 23.91 6.16
C VAL A 483 -20.28 25.26 6.67
N SER A 484 -19.39 26.24 6.82
CA SER A 484 -19.75 27.55 7.37
C SER A 484 -20.52 28.44 6.39
N GLN A 485 -20.33 28.22 5.08
CA GLN A 485 -21.05 28.90 4.00
C GLN A 485 -21.73 27.87 3.09
N GLU A 486 -22.93 27.45 3.49
CA GLU A 486 -23.82 26.55 2.72
C GLU A 486 -24.46 27.23 1.50
N TRP A 487 -24.52 28.57 1.47
CA TRP A 487 -25.05 29.34 0.34
C TRP A 487 -24.09 30.44 -0.06
N GLN A 488 -23.81 30.57 -1.36
CA GLN A 488 -22.93 31.60 -1.91
C GLN A 488 -23.50 32.22 -3.20
N PRO A 489 -23.35 33.55 -3.42
CA PRO A 489 -23.80 34.20 -4.64
C PRO A 489 -22.81 34.01 -5.80
N LEU A 490 -23.32 33.64 -6.97
CA LEU A 490 -22.52 33.48 -8.20
C LEU A 490 -22.48 34.75 -9.06
N ASN A 491 -23.33 35.74 -8.76
CA ASN A 491 -23.39 37.05 -9.42
C ASN A 491 -23.60 36.97 -10.95
N GLY A 492 -24.51 36.11 -11.38
CA GLY A 492 -24.82 35.91 -12.79
C GLY A 492 -23.68 35.27 -13.58
N LEU A 493 -23.13 34.16 -13.07
CA LEU A 493 -22.06 33.40 -13.72
C LEU A 493 -22.58 32.79 -15.02
N THR A 494 -22.09 33.29 -16.15
CA THR A 494 -22.46 32.81 -17.49
C THR A 494 -21.72 31.53 -17.86
N ASP A 495 -22.23 30.80 -18.85
CA ASP A 495 -21.60 29.59 -19.39
C ASP A 495 -20.10 29.79 -19.69
N ASN A 496 -19.32 28.75 -19.39
CA ASN A 496 -17.87 28.68 -19.50
C ASN A 496 -17.11 29.76 -18.71
N SER A 497 -17.76 30.43 -17.76
CA SER A 497 -17.13 31.39 -16.85
C SER A 497 -16.93 30.77 -15.47
N SER A 498 -15.85 31.16 -14.81
CA SER A 498 -15.46 30.61 -13.50
C SER A 498 -15.44 31.66 -12.39
N ILE A 499 -15.66 31.23 -11.16
CA ILE A 499 -15.59 32.03 -9.94
C ILE A 499 -14.90 31.26 -8.82
N LEU A 500 -13.95 31.92 -8.14
CA LEU A 500 -13.27 31.37 -6.97
C LEU A 500 -14.17 31.51 -5.73
N LEU A 501 -14.42 30.41 -5.05
CA LEU A 501 -15.25 30.32 -3.85
C LEU A 501 -14.47 29.67 -2.70
N SER A 502 -14.92 29.93 -1.48
CA SER A 502 -14.30 29.33 -0.29
C SER A 502 -15.33 29.11 0.81
N THR A 503 -15.19 28.04 1.58
CA THR A 503 -15.99 27.73 2.77
C THR A 503 -15.12 27.09 3.84
N GLN A 504 -15.55 27.11 5.11
CA GLN A 504 -14.84 26.38 6.17
C GLN A 504 -15.55 25.05 6.44
N ILE A 505 -14.78 23.98 6.54
CA ILE A 505 -15.28 22.66 6.93
C ILE A 505 -15.10 22.52 8.44
N VAL A 506 -16.18 22.19 9.14
CA VAL A 506 -16.21 22.09 10.61
C VAL A 506 -16.61 20.67 11.01
N GLY A 507 -15.84 20.06 11.91
CA GLY A 507 -16.14 18.74 12.48
C GLY A 507 -15.58 17.55 11.69
N ALA A 508 -14.80 17.78 10.63
CA ALA A 508 -14.16 16.71 9.88
C ALA A 508 -12.87 16.23 10.56
N THR A 509 -12.59 14.93 10.51
CA THR A 509 -11.36 14.34 11.02
C THR A 509 -10.27 14.31 9.93
N PRO A 510 -9.00 14.57 10.25
CA PRO A 510 -7.91 14.35 9.31
C PRO A 510 -7.92 12.94 8.72
N GLY A 511 -7.57 12.79 7.44
CA GLY A 511 -7.60 11.53 6.70
C GLY A 511 -9.01 11.07 6.28
N SER A 512 -10.08 11.69 6.79
CA SER A 512 -11.45 11.35 6.36
C SER A 512 -11.80 11.95 5.00
N THR A 513 -12.68 11.27 4.26
CA THR A 513 -13.29 11.83 3.04
C THR A 513 -14.59 12.54 3.41
N VAL A 514 -14.73 13.80 3.02
CA VAL A 514 -15.95 14.60 3.17
C VAL A 514 -16.58 14.78 1.80
N CYS A 515 -17.84 14.42 1.67
CA CYS A 515 -18.62 14.55 0.44
C CYS A 515 -19.70 15.62 0.58
N PHE A 516 -19.82 16.45 -0.44
CA PHE A 516 -20.79 17.53 -0.57
C PHE A 516 -21.74 17.27 -1.73
N ASP A 517 -22.99 17.69 -1.61
CA ASP A 517 -23.86 17.96 -2.75
C ASP A 517 -23.81 19.47 -3.05
N ILE A 518 -23.36 19.82 -4.26
CA ILE A 518 -23.14 21.20 -4.70
C ILE A 518 -24.07 21.48 -5.86
N THR A 519 -25.00 22.41 -5.67
CA THR A 519 -26.03 22.76 -6.65
C THR A 519 -25.95 24.23 -7.04
N ILE A 520 -26.21 24.52 -8.33
CA ILE A 520 -26.34 25.87 -8.87
C ILE A 520 -27.78 26.14 -9.31
N HIS A 521 -28.23 27.36 -9.07
CA HIS A 521 -29.62 27.78 -9.30
C HIS A 521 -29.69 29.12 -10.05
N ASP A 522 -30.79 29.31 -10.77
CA ASP A 522 -31.13 30.56 -11.44
C ASP A 522 -31.62 31.64 -10.44
N ALA A 523 -31.89 32.85 -10.95
CA ALA A 523 -32.41 33.98 -10.16
C ALA A 523 -33.74 33.71 -9.44
N THR A 524 -34.46 32.65 -9.82
CA THR A 524 -35.74 32.24 -9.23
C THR A 524 -35.61 31.04 -8.28
N LEU A 525 -34.38 30.60 -8.01
CA LEU A 525 -34.03 29.44 -7.17
C LEU A 525 -34.43 28.09 -7.77
N ASN A 526 -34.71 27.99 -9.07
CA ASN A 526 -34.85 26.67 -9.68
C ASN A 526 -33.47 26.02 -9.70
N THR A 527 -33.38 24.76 -9.25
CA THR A 527 -32.15 23.98 -9.38
C THR A 527 -31.91 23.74 -10.86
N CYS A 528 -30.77 24.18 -11.35
CA CYS A 528 -30.40 24.01 -12.74
C CYS A 528 -29.42 22.86 -12.92
N CYS A 529 -28.43 22.77 -12.04
CA CYS A 529 -27.42 21.71 -12.06
C CYS A 529 -26.93 21.38 -10.65
N GLY A 530 -26.46 20.16 -10.44
CA GLY A 530 -25.87 19.71 -9.18
C GLY A 530 -24.85 18.59 -9.38
N VAL A 531 -23.87 18.52 -8.49
CA VAL A 531 -22.84 17.47 -8.47
C VAL A 531 -22.56 17.05 -7.03
N THR A 532 -22.31 15.75 -6.84
CA THR A 532 -21.70 15.24 -5.63
C THR A 532 -20.18 15.33 -5.76
N HIS A 533 -19.53 16.04 -4.85
CA HIS A 533 -18.08 16.26 -4.86
C HIS A 533 -17.46 15.87 -3.52
N CYS A 534 -16.42 15.05 -3.54
CA CYS A 534 -15.77 14.56 -2.34
C CYS A 534 -14.32 15.04 -2.26
N VAL A 535 -13.88 15.44 -1.07
CA VAL A 535 -12.50 15.85 -0.79
C VAL A 535 -11.94 15.05 0.39
N ILE A 536 -10.67 14.69 0.32
CA ILE A 536 -9.96 14.04 1.42
C ILE A 536 -9.39 15.14 2.31
N ILE A 537 -9.72 15.10 3.60
CA ILE A 537 -9.13 16.02 4.57
C ILE A 537 -7.65 15.65 4.72
N PRO A 538 -6.71 16.58 4.48
CA PRO A 538 -5.30 16.30 4.67
C PRO A 538 -5.08 15.81 6.10
N ASP A 539 -4.22 14.82 6.27
CA ASP A 539 -3.74 14.49 7.60
C ASP A 539 -3.19 15.75 8.24
N ALA A 540 -3.49 15.94 9.52
CA ALA A 540 -2.85 16.97 10.31
C ALA A 540 -1.42 16.50 10.51
N GLU A 541 -0.57 16.71 9.50
CA GLU A 541 0.88 16.61 9.65
C GLU A 541 1.21 17.33 10.96
N PRO A 542 1.89 16.67 11.92
CA PRO A 542 2.26 17.32 13.16
C PRO A 542 3.10 18.54 12.78
N GLN A 543 2.48 19.72 12.91
CA GLN A 543 3.11 20.95 12.45
C GLN A 543 4.44 21.07 13.17
N LEU A 544 5.54 21.01 12.42
CA LEU A 544 6.90 21.14 12.95
C LEU A 544 6.95 22.46 13.72
N CYS A 545 7.19 22.36 15.03
CA CYS A 545 7.14 23.50 15.91
C CYS A 545 8.36 24.43 15.67
N ILE A 546 9.46 23.85 15.16
CA ILE A 546 10.59 24.54 14.56
C ILE A 546 10.58 24.20 13.06
N PRO A 547 9.95 25.03 12.21
CA PRO A 547 9.81 24.71 10.78
C PRO A 547 11.11 24.94 9.99
N ASP A 548 12.01 25.80 10.50
CA ASP A 548 13.24 26.20 9.82
C ASP A 548 14.44 26.19 10.78
N ILE A 549 15.56 25.65 10.29
CA ILE A 549 16.86 25.68 10.97
C ILE A 549 17.93 26.25 10.03
N SER A 550 18.77 27.14 10.54
CA SER A 550 19.91 27.70 9.81
C SER A 550 21.21 27.13 10.38
N CYS A 551 22.05 26.57 9.51
CA CYS A 551 23.29 25.89 9.89
C CYS A 551 24.48 26.60 9.29
N GLU A 552 25.27 27.24 10.15
CA GLU A 552 26.44 28.02 9.75
C GLU A 552 27.71 27.31 10.20
N VAL A 553 28.60 27.00 9.25
CA VAL A 553 29.92 26.45 9.54
C VAL A 553 30.85 27.58 9.95
N VAL A 554 31.34 27.52 11.19
CA VAL A 554 32.30 28.48 11.76
C VAL A 554 33.54 27.72 12.19
N ALA A 555 34.60 27.82 11.39
CA ALA A 555 35.87 27.11 11.59
C ALA A 555 35.68 25.59 11.73
N ASP A 556 35.92 25.02 12.92
CA ASP A 556 35.80 23.60 13.26
C ASP A 556 34.45 23.24 13.92
N THR A 557 33.48 24.15 13.90
CA THR A 557 32.15 23.98 14.51
C THR A 557 31.01 24.35 13.56
N VAL A 558 29.82 23.86 13.87
CA VAL A 558 28.55 24.20 13.22
C VAL A 558 27.66 24.88 14.24
N VAL A 559 27.10 26.04 13.87
CA VAL A 559 26.12 26.77 14.67
C VAL A 559 24.73 26.53 14.06
N LEU A 560 23.89 25.82 14.80
CA LEU A 560 22.49 25.54 14.48
C LEU A 560 21.62 26.63 15.12
N GLN A 561 21.03 27.51 14.32
CA GLN A 561 20.14 28.59 14.75
C GLN A 561 18.68 28.24 14.43
N PHE A 562 17.76 28.50 15.35
CA PHE A 562 16.35 28.17 15.18
C PHE A 562 15.44 29.28 15.77
N PRO A 563 14.32 29.62 15.10
CA PRO A 563 13.37 30.61 15.58
C PRO A 563 12.60 30.08 16.81
N ILE A 564 12.31 30.93 17.79
CA ILE A 564 11.54 30.54 18.99
C ILE A 564 10.14 31.16 18.95
N PRO A 565 9.09 30.40 18.64
CA PRO A 565 7.74 30.72 19.09
C PRO A 565 7.50 29.98 20.43
N ASN A 566 7.47 30.74 21.54
CA ASN A 566 7.16 30.29 22.91
C ASN A 566 7.80 28.95 23.40
N PRO A 567 8.86 28.99 24.23
CA PRO A 567 9.70 27.84 24.57
C PRO A 567 9.06 26.70 25.41
N LEU A 568 7.76 26.76 25.72
CA LEU A 568 7.03 25.68 26.42
C LEU A 568 6.06 24.88 25.55
N ASP A 569 5.72 25.35 24.34
CA ASP A 569 4.71 24.71 23.49
C ASP A 569 5.33 23.76 22.45
N CYS A 570 6.66 23.77 22.29
CA CYS A 570 7.40 23.09 21.22
C CYS A 570 7.93 21.71 21.66
N CYS A 571 8.69 21.68 22.75
CA CYS A 571 9.31 20.48 23.30
C CYS A 571 9.12 20.54 24.82
N GLY A 572 8.46 19.54 25.41
CA GLY A 572 8.29 19.46 26.88
C GLY A 572 9.60 19.23 27.65
N SER A 573 10.71 19.03 26.94
CA SER A 573 12.06 18.76 27.43
C SER A 573 13.14 19.43 26.55
N ASP A 574 14.42 19.15 26.82
CA ASP A 574 15.53 19.68 26.02
C ASP A 574 15.48 19.19 24.56
N ILE A 575 15.85 20.07 23.62
CA ILE A 575 15.99 19.73 22.20
C ILE A 575 17.23 18.85 22.04
N LEU A 576 17.08 17.72 21.37
CA LEU A 576 18.16 16.82 21.01
C LEU A 576 18.80 17.27 19.69
N VAL A 577 20.12 17.22 19.62
CA VAL A 577 20.87 17.47 18.38
C VAL A 577 21.37 16.14 17.84
N LEU A 578 20.96 15.82 16.63
CA LEU A 578 21.30 14.59 15.93
C LEU A 578 22.25 14.89 14.76
N LEU A 579 23.18 13.98 14.50
CA LEU A 579 23.98 13.89 13.28
C LEU A 579 23.73 12.53 12.66
N ASP A 580 23.21 12.49 11.43
CA ASP A 580 22.85 11.26 10.72
C ASP A 580 22.00 10.30 11.57
N GLY A 581 21.06 10.86 12.33
CA GLY A 581 20.16 10.12 13.23
C GLY A 581 20.75 9.79 14.60
N GLN A 582 22.04 10.03 14.85
CA GLN A 582 22.68 9.77 16.15
C GLN A 582 22.74 11.02 17.02
N GLN A 583 22.32 10.92 18.29
CA GLN A 583 22.42 12.04 19.22
C GLN A 583 23.88 12.41 19.51
N ILE A 584 24.22 13.67 19.25
CA ILE A 584 25.55 14.26 19.51
C ILE A 584 25.51 15.37 20.57
N GLY A 585 24.32 15.86 20.92
CA GLY A 585 24.16 16.92 21.89
C GLY A 585 22.72 17.17 22.31
N SER A 586 22.53 18.21 23.12
CA SER A 586 21.22 18.74 23.48
C SER A 586 21.31 20.23 23.76
N ALA A 587 20.18 20.94 23.64
CA ALA A 587 20.06 22.36 23.92
C ALA A 587 18.72 22.68 24.57
N SER A 588 18.71 23.67 25.46
CA SER A 588 17.45 24.19 25.99
C SER A 588 16.65 24.85 24.86
N PRO A 589 15.32 24.65 24.78
CA PRO A 589 14.45 25.33 23.81
C PRO A 589 14.54 26.87 23.88
N ALA A 590 14.95 27.42 25.02
CA ALA A 590 15.13 28.86 25.22
C ALA A 590 16.47 29.41 24.69
N ALA A 591 17.40 28.56 24.23
CA ALA A 591 18.74 28.99 23.83
C ALA A 591 18.78 29.68 22.46
N GLY A 592 17.85 29.35 21.55
CA GLY A 592 17.77 29.92 20.19
C GLY A 592 18.92 29.56 19.25
N SER A 593 19.97 28.89 19.77
CA SER A 593 21.05 28.33 18.98
C SER A 593 21.80 27.25 19.77
N VAL A 594 22.48 26.36 19.06
CA VAL A 594 23.39 25.36 19.62
C VAL A 594 24.62 25.19 18.73
N THR A 595 25.80 25.05 19.34
CA THR A 595 27.07 24.88 18.63
C THR A 595 27.62 23.48 18.87
N VAL A 596 27.98 22.79 17.80
CA VAL A 596 28.51 21.41 17.82
C VAL A 596 29.76 21.28 16.94
N PRO A 597 30.64 20.28 17.16
CA PRO A 597 31.79 20.02 16.29
C PRO A 597 31.35 19.78 14.84
N CYS A 598 32.12 20.29 13.88
CA CYS A 598 31.85 20.12 12.45
C CYS A 598 32.19 18.69 12.00
N ALA A 599 31.19 18.01 11.45
CA ALA A 599 31.30 16.76 10.72
C ALA A 599 30.41 16.84 9.48
N ASN A 600 30.80 16.13 8.41
CA ASN A 600 29.93 16.02 7.24
C ASN A 600 28.72 15.16 7.61
N GLY A 601 27.52 15.63 7.25
CA GLY A 601 26.29 14.87 7.47
C GLY A 601 25.07 15.76 7.62
N VAL A 602 23.94 15.12 7.93
CA VAL A 602 22.66 15.78 8.17
C VAL A 602 22.55 16.09 9.66
N TYR A 603 22.50 17.37 10.00
CA TYR A 603 22.21 17.78 11.38
C TYR A 603 20.72 18.00 11.55
N CYS A 604 20.14 17.38 12.58
CA CYS A 604 18.71 17.54 12.89
C CYS A 604 18.50 17.98 14.35
N LEU A 605 17.46 18.76 14.58
CA LEU A 605 16.91 19.01 15.90
C LEU A 605 15.70 18.10 16.10
N ALA A 606 15.62 17.47 17.26
CA ALA A 606 14.53 16.57 17.61
C ALA A 606 14.10 16.75 19.07
N CYS A 607 12.94 16.21 19.43
CA CYS A 607 12.48 16.12 20.80
C CYS A 607 11.89 14.74 21.09
N ILE A 608 11.66 14.46 22.36
CA ILE A 608 10.95 13.27 22.80
C ILE A 608 9.53 13.70 23.15
N ASP A 609 8.53 13.06 22.55
CA ASP A 609 7.13 13.32 22.87
C ASP A 609 6.71 12.70 24.22
N ASP A 610 5.46 12.94 24.64
CA ASP A 610 4.93 12.42 25.91
C ASP A 610 4.84 10.88 25.96
N THR A 611 4.98 10.21 24.81
CA THR A 611 4.99 8.74 24.67
C THR A 611 6.41 8.15 24.62
N GLY A 612 7.45 8.98 24.59
CA GLY A 612 8.84 8.54 24.55
C GLY A 612 9.42 8.40 23.14
N ASN A 613 8.68 8.79 22.10
CA ASN A 613 9.13 8.68 20.72
C ASN A 613 9.93 9.90 20.28
N LEU A 614 10.90 9.66 19.37
CA LEU A 614 11.74 10.70 18.80
C LEU A 614 11.02 11.41 17.66
N VAL A 615 10.75 12.70 17.83
CA VAL A 615 10.11 13.56 16.82
C VAL A 615 11.14 14.53 16.25
N ILE A 616 11.47 14.39 14.97
CA ILE A 616 12.39 15.28 14.26
C ILE A 616 11.65 16.59 13.93
N GLN A 617 12.22 17.72 14.33
CA GLN A 617 11.64 19.06 14.18
C GLN A 617 12.17 19.77 12.92
N ALA A 618 13.48 19.74 12.67
CA ALA A 618 14.08 20.34 11.47
C ALA A 618 15.47 19.75 11.20
N CYS A 619 15.90 19.76 9.94
CA CYS A 619 17.21 19.27 9.52
C CYS A 619 17.90 20.22 8.54
N CYS A 620 19.23 20.12 8.44
CA CYS A 620 20.06 20.80 7.45
C CYS A 620 21.28 19.94 7.08
N ASP A 621 21.68 20.01 5.82
CA ASP A 621 22.90 19.36 5.33
C ASP A 621 24.12 20.25 5.55
N VAL A 622 25.16 19.69 6.13
CA VAL A 622 26.42 20.41 6.37
C VAL A 622 27.60 19.66 5.76
N SER A 623 28.40 20.42 5.00
CA SER A 623 29.67 19.97 4.45
C SER A 623 30.82 20.77 5.07
N CYS A 624 31.63 20.11 5.89
CA CYS A 624 32.85 20.61 6.48
C CYS A 624 34.02 20.39 5.52
N PHE A 625 34.58 21.47 4.98
CA PHE A 625 35.81 21.39 4.19
C PHE A 625 37.04 21.29 5.12
N PRO A 626 37.94 20.30 4.94
CA PRO A 626 39.24 20.37 5.56
C PRO A 626 40.02 21.52 4.91
N LEU A 627 40.56 22.43 5.72
CA LEU A 627 41.50 23.45 5.23
C LEU A 627 42.75 22.74 4.67
N LEU A 628 42.94 22.75 3.35
CA LEU A 628 44.27 22.56 2.76
C LEU A 628 45.12 23.79 3.14
N PRO A 629 46.38 23.61 3.57
CA PRO A 629 47.27 24.74 3.79
C PRO A 629 47.40 25.55 2.49
N PRO A 630 47.57 26.90 2.58
CA PRO A 630 47.75 27.75 1.41
C PRO A 630 48.91 27.27 0.53
N ALA A 631 48.77 27.40 -0.78
CA ALA A 631 49.81 27.00 -1.73
C ALA A 631 51.04 27.92 -1.60
N ILE A 632 52.21 27.32 -1.38
CA ILE A 632 53.47 28.04 -1.20
C ILE A 632 53.95 28.62 -2.53
N HIS A 633 54.19 29.94 -2.58
CA HIS A 633 54.81 30.58 -3.73
C HIS A 633 56.32 30.29 -3.79
N PHE A 634 56.86 30.07 -4.99
CA PHE A 634 58.30 29.89 -5.24
C PHE A 634 58.73 30.49 -6.58
N ILE A 635 60.03 30.50 -6.86
CA ILE A 635 60.62 30.92 -8.13
C ILE A 635 61.18 29.68 -8.83
N ARG A 636 60.64 29.33 -10.00
CA ARG A 636 61.06 28.13 -10.74
C ARG A 636 62.53 28.25 -11.18
N GLY A 637 63.32 27.24 -10.84
CA GLY A 637 64.76 27.18 -11.11
C GLY A 637 65.66 27.81 -10.04
N ASP A 638 65.14 28.62 -9.11
CA ASP A 638 65.90 29.11 -7.95
C ASP A 638 65.96 28.03 -6.86
N SER A 639 66.75 27.00 -7.15
CA SER A 639 66.85 25.81 -6.32
C SER A 639 67.46 26.06 -4.94
N ASN A 640 68.18 27.18 -4.78
CA ASN A 640 68.79 27.54 -3.50
C ASN A 640 67.94 28.49 -2.65
N GLY A 641 66.91 29.12 -3.24
CA GLY A 641 65.89 29.91 -2.57
C GLY A 641 66.35 31.30 -2.13
N ASP A 642 67.38 31.85 -2.78
CA ASP A 642 67.94 33.17 -2.47
C ASP A 642 67.29 34.33 -3.25
N GLY A 643 66.35 34.02 -4.13
CA GLY A 643 65.61 34.96 -4.97
C GLY A 643 66.30 35.30 -6.29
N ALA A 644 67.45 34.69 -6.62
CA ALA A 644 68.23 35.05 -7.80
C ALA A 644 68.73 33.82 -8.57
N LEU A 645 68.10 33.55 -9.71
CA LEU A 645 68.53 32.47 -10.62
C LEU A 645 69.94 32.68 -11.18
N ASN A 646 70.90 31.83 -10.79
CA ASN A 646 72.30 31.85 -11.21
C ASN A 646 72.96 30.46 -11.18
N ILE A 647 74.30 30.38 -11.37
CA ILE A 647 75.03 29.09 -11.38
C ILE A 647 74.87 28.33 -10.05
N ALA A 648 74.70 29.03 -8.93
CA ALA A 648 74.55 28.41 -7.61
C ALA A 648 73.32 27.48 -7.56
N ASP A 649 72.26 27.78 -8.31
CA ASP A 649 71.05 26.96 -8.41
C ASP A 649 71.30 25.65 -9.12
N ALA A 650 71.95 25.69 -10.29
CA ALA A 650 72.37 24.49 -11.00
C ALA A 650 73.27 23.59 -10.13
N VAL A 651 74.15 24.19 -9.33
CA VAL A 651 74.98 23.44 -8.36
C VAL A 651 74.13 22.84 -7.24
N LYS A 652 73.10 23.56 -6.77
CA LYS A 652 72.19 23.09 -5.72
C LYS A 652 71.33 21.92 -6.20
N THR A 653 70.80 21.95 -7.43
CA THR A 653 70.09 20.82 -8.07
C THR A 653 71.00 19.60 -8.19
N LEU A 654 72.24 19.77 -8.68
CA LEU A 654 73.20 18.66 -8.76
C LEU A 654 73.57 18.08 -7.39
N ASN A 655 73.68 18.93 -6.35
CA ASN A 655 73.93 18.46 -4.99
C ASN A 655 72.74 17.72 -4.39
N PHE A 656 71.51 18.09 -4.74
CA PHE A 656 70.32 17.30 -4.40
C PHE A 656 70.40 15.91 -5.06
N LEU A 657 70.65 15.86 -6.37
CA LEU A 657 70.68 14.62 -7.15
C LEU A 657 71.79 13.65 -6.74
N PHE A 658 73.01 14.16 -6.49
CA PHE A 658 74.19 13.32 -6.30
C PHE A 658 74.73 13.27 -4.87
N HIS A 659 74.30 14.20 -4.01
CA HIS A 659 74.80 14.30 -2.64
C HIS A 659 73.67 14.39 -1.59
N SER A 660 72.42 14.11 -1.99
CA SER A 660 71.23 14.07 -1.12
C SER A 660 71.09 15.30 -0.22
N ALA A 661 71.37 16.48 -0.78
CA ALA A 661 71.17 17.74 -0.07
C ALA A 661 69.70 17.92 0.34
N VAL A 662 69.45 18.51 1.51
CA VAL A 662 68.09 18.86 1.94
C VAL A 662 67.56 19.99 1.06
N ILE A 663 66.32 19.84 0.63
CA ILE A 663 65.54 20.81 -0.15
C ILE A 663 64.24 21.11 0.60
N SER A 664 63.77 22.35 0.52
CA SER A 664 62.50 22.79 1.12
C SER A 664 61.39 23.02 0.10
N CYS A 665 61.74 23.01 -1.19
CA CYS A 665 60.82 23.21 -2.30
C CYS A 665 61.30 22.40 -3.49
N ALA A 666 60.61 21.30 -3.79
CA ALA A 666 60.97 20.41 -4.88
C ALA A 666 60.61 21.02 -6.24
N ASP A 667 59.53 21.79 -6.30
CA ASP A 667 59.07 22.46 -7.53
C ASP A 667 60.06 23.53 -8.01
N ALA A 668 60.83 24.14 -7.10
CA ALA A 668 61.90 25.06 -7.47
C ALA A 668 63.12 24.37 -8.12
N LEU A 669 63.28 23.05 -7.90
CA LEU A 669 64.32 22.25 -8.53
C LEU A 669 63.89 21.68 -9.87
N ASP A 670 62.59 21.57 -10.11
CA ASP A 670 61.99 21.18 -11.39
C ASP A 670 61.93 22.40 -12.33
N ALA A 671 63.07 22.68 -12.96
CA ALA A 671 63.25 23.88 -13.76
C ALA A 671 62.55 23.80 -15.11
N ASN A 672 62.36 22.60 -15.67
CA ASN A 672 61.67 22.38 -16.94
C ASN A 672 60.20 21.97 -16.81
N ASP A 673 59.67 21.89 -15.58
CA ASP A 673 58.26 21.66 -15.26
C ASP A 673 57.73 20.35 -15.88
N ASP A 674 58.49 19.26 -15.67
CA ASP A 674 58.11 17.91 -16.12
C ASP A 674 57.75 16.96 -14.98
N GLU A 675 57.51 17.54 -13.80
CA GLU A 675 57.20 16.90 -12.53
C GLU A 675 58.30 15.94 -12.04
N SER A 676 59.54 16.08 -12.52
CA SER A 676 60.65 15.18 -12.20
C SER A 676 62.02 15.84 -12.11
N VAL A 677 62.51 16.05 -10.88
CA VAL A 677 63.86 16.58 -10.66
C VAL A 677 64.95 15.59 -11.09
N ASN A 678 65.67 15.91 -12.16
CA ASN A 678 66.76 15.15 -12.76
C ASN A 678 67.84 16.04 -13.42
N ILE A 679 68.77 15.45 -14.20
CA ILE A 679 69.88 16.22 -14.80
C ILE A 679 69.37 17.22 -15.86
N ALA A 680 68.21 16.95 -16.47
CA ALA A 680 67.58 17.84 -17.44
C ALA A 680 67.31 19.22 -16.86
N ASP A 681 66.89 19.32 -15.60
CA ASP A 681 66.65 20.60 -14.90
C ASP A 681 67.90 21.46 -14.77
N THR A 682 69.03 20.82 -14.47
CA THR A 682 70.32 21.50 -14.38
C THR A 682 70.75 22.02 -15.75
N ILE A 683 70.57 21.20 -16.79
CA ILE A 683 70.87 21.60 -18.17
C ILE A 683 69.95 22.77 -18.56
N PHE A 684 68.65 22.68 -18.27
CA PHE A 684 67.66 23.71 -18.56
C PHE A 684 68.01 25.04 -17.89
N THR A 685 68.43 25.00 -16.63
CA THR A 685 68.88 26.18 -15.87
C THR A 685 70.12 26.81 -16.50
N LEU A 686 71.15 26.01 -16.84
CA LEU A 686 72.38 26.51 -17.46
C LEU A 686 72.17 27.02 -18.90
N GLU A 687 71.28 26.38 -19.66
CA GLU A 687 70.86 26.85 -20.98
C GLU A 687 70.12 28.19 -20.88
N GLY A 688 69.27 28.38 -19.88
CA GLY A 688 68.63 29.67 -19.61
C GLY A 688 69.61 30.78 -19.20
N LEU A 689 70.72 30.44 -18.52
CA LEU A 689 71.75 31.39 -18.10
C LEU A 689 72.76 31.75 -19.21
N PHE A 690 73.12 30.80 -20.08
CA PHE A 690 74.24 30.95 -21.03
C PHE A 690 73.89 30.67 -22.51
N GLY A 691 72.70 30.17 -22.81
CA GLY A 691 72.24 29.87 -24.16
C GLY A 691 71.97 31.13 -24.99
N SER A 692 72.10 31.02 -26.31
CA SER A 692 71.88 32.13 -27.27
C SER A 692 70.55 32.05 -28.03
N THR A 693 69.63 31.18 -27.61
CA THR A 693 68.33 30.97 -28.25
C THR A 693 67.23 30.92 -27.20
N SER A 694 66.12 31.61 -27.48
CA SER A 694 64.90 31.65 -26.67
C SER A 694 64.40 30.23 -26.34
N THR A 695 64.64 29.78 -25.11
CA THR A 695 63.91 28.64 -24.54
C THR A 695 62.42 28.98 -24.50
N PRO A 696 61.51 28.03 -24.81
CA PRO A 696 60.08 28.32 -25.03
C PRO A 696 59.32 28.76 -23.78
N TRP A 697 59.88 28.53 -22.59
CA TRP A 697 59.28 28.92 -21.32
C TRP A 697 60.13 30.03 -20.70
N PRO A 698 59.55 31.19 -20.34
CA PRO A 698 60.31 32.20 -19.64
C PRO A 698 60.76 31.60 -18.30
N LEU A 699 62.04 31.73 -17.97
CA LEU A 699 62.49 31.55 -16.59
C LEU A 699 61.69 32.55 -15.75
N ILE A 700 60.71 32.06 -15.00
CA ILE A 700 59.79 32.89 -14.24
C ILE A 700 60.59 33.41 -13.05
N SER A 701 61.01 34.67 -13.10
CA SER A 701 61.79 35.31 -12.04
C SER A 701 60.91 35.95 -10.95
N SER A 702 59.64 35.59 -10.90
CA SER A 702 58.66 36.07 -9.93
C SER A 702 58.05 34.92 -9.14
N CYS A 703 57.75 35.17 -7.87
CA CYS A 703 57.01 34.23 -7.03
C CYS A 703 55.68 33.83 -7.68
N GLY A 704 55.39 32.54 -7.69
CA GLY A 704 54.12 31.98 -8.17
C GLY A 704 53.85 30.60 -7.58
N ILE A 705 52.61 30.12 -7.73
CA ILE A 705 52.26 28.73 -7.42
C ILE A 705 52.67 27.82 -8.56
N ASP A 706 52.90 26.55 -8.27
CA ASP A 706 52.92 25.54 -9.33
C ASP A 706 51.51 25.40 -9.90
N THR A 707 51.37 25.58 -11.21
CA THR A 707 50.07 25.45 -11.89
C THR A 707 49.89 24.08 -12.51
N THR A 708 50.96 23.27 -12.52
CA THR A 708 50.94 21.93 -13.09
C THR A 708 50.70 20.92 -11.96
N ASP A 709 49.76 20.01 -12.19
CA ASP A 709 49.32 19.07 -11.17
C ASP A 709 50.30 17.90 -11.09
N GLY A 710 50.94 17.69 -9.94
CA GLY A 710 52.08 16.79 -9.82
C GLY A 710 52.38 16.31 -8.40
N PRO A 711 53.23 15.29 -8.25
CA PRO A 711 53.63 14.74 -6.95
C PRO A 711 54.72 15.55 -6.24
N LEU A 712 55.31 16.53 -6.92
CA LEU A 712 56.26 17.46 -6.32
C LEU A 712 55.51 18.52 -5.51
N GLY A 713 56.20 19.11 -4.54
CA GLY A 713 55.60 20.12 -3.70
C GLY A 713 56.64 20.98 -2.99
N CYS A 714 56.17 22.05 -2.37
CA CYS A 714 56.99 22.97 -1.60
C CYS A 714 56.52 23.11 -0.17
N ASP A 715 57.42 22.83 0.78
CA ASP A 715 57.19 23.00 2.21
C ASP A 715 57.45 24.45 2.64
N SER A 716 58.47 25.11 2.03
CA SER A 716 58.76 26.54 2.24
C SER A 716 59.73 27.10 1.21
N PHE A 717 59.57 28.39 0.90
CA PHE A 717 60.48 29.14 0.02
C PHE A 717 60.84 30.52 0.61
N PRO A 718 62.06 30.72 1.14
CA PRO A 718 62.41 31.93 1.89
C PRO A 718 62.30 33.24 1.11
N ALA A 719 62.54 33.21 -0.21
CA ALA A 719 62.48 34.40 -1.06
C ALA A 719 61.04 34.81 -1.45
N CYS A 720 60.04 33.98 -1.17
CA CYS A 720 58.62 34.22 -1.46
C CYS A 720 57.77 34.03 -0.20
N PRO A 721 57.81 34.96 0.77
CA PRO A 721 56.96 34.88 1.95
C PRO A 721 55.47 35.05 1.58
N GLU A 722 54.57 34.29 2.24
CA GLU A 722 53.12 34.17 1.95
C GLU A 722 52.25 35.44 2.11
N ASN A 723 52.80 36.66 2.02
CA ASN A 723 52.01 37.90 2.14
C ASN A 723 52.00 38.67 0.82
N ASP A 724 51.02 38.35 -0.03
CA ASP A 724 50.15 39.34 -0.68
C ASP A 724 48.77 38.74 -0.98
#